data_AF-A0AAX0IIJ8-F1
#
_entry.id   AF-A0AAX0IIJ8-F1
#
_cell.length_a   1.000
_cell.length_b   1.000
_cell.length_c   1.000
_cell.angle_alpha   90.00
_cell.angle_beta   90.00
_cell.angle_gamma   90.00
#
_symmetry.space_group_name_H-M   'P 1'
#
loop_
_entity.id
_entity.type
_entity.pdbx_description
1 polymer ?
#
loop_
_entity_poly.entity_id
_entity_poly.type
_entity_poly.pdbx_seq_one_letter_code
_entity_poly.pdbx_strand_id
1 'polypeptide(L)'
;MDPDLDLLKKQIELMALHAQSSMDPAQARAFEAATRKMQAEYEGAKRILADKNASAEAKKYAKDVTDAINKNLPNMVKGVLSAASAFKSGDYINGSAAIMDICAAGMQLIGSLSAGAGPYGAIFGALFSIVGQLLTYFGPKQPSLKDQIIEAMKGLNADEKLREVKANGSAVDQYMATIGRIKLDLSEILPTPLNTVENRVKVHKCLDSCIISINNAFTIISVLYDKWMTAEWLKDEKTQDLEKWPEILGVFCRTYADALLAHVLLESLVDHEMVGRQLEQASIRNPDYKNTPHEYDAIYDRLIRLEADMEALPKLWNDGNTQMLECLKAIEPVARDRGLFAHLGTNMSKNLYAATGGNVTRTGEWKPFQIGYGNRGRRFALTMPKTEAGSLKPRYHLFFCQHWSASDNGDMEHGWMDPTTIEVSDMKEVSGDKFHDVWALPSPDDSRASFVYTARNEGRQGSIKLHQLNDSGELKAGNWQPATKAGVVNVRAITHPPATLPDDPDGAAMLPALLQGTDHYNSIMYGALAASGELYVDQSNTRCYVPAPWGSYTGIDVDPYYVWVFGPMGLACATHASVISCIRGIIKSPRWISHIPEALIGDTHTHPGKTWRDRYTQARIPYPPLIGIQSLSPCKDGTLFAGITTRTVTAVQHGGEVAYIATDTPALYTALYSINIKDGSLNVGPWSKLPGGPQAQQVQKMAIPCWSLFASLKAQLAKTPVMAPPPLRTARQTTL
;
A
#
# COMPACT_ATOMS: atom_id res chain seq x y z
N MET A 1 -36.80 7.55 40.22
CA MET A 1 -35.41 8.03 40.07
C MET A 1 -34.52 6.81 39.94
N ASP A 2 -33.61 6.82 38.99
CA ASP A 2 -32.70 5.70 38.74
C ASP A 2 -31.37 5.98 39.48
N PRO A 3 -31.07 5.23 40.55
CA PRO A 3 -29.93 5.52 41.43
C PRO A 3 -28.56 5.41 40.75
N ASP A 4 -28.41 4.58 39.71
CA ASP A 4 -27.12 4.47 39.01
C ASP A 4 -26.92 5.60 37.99
N LEU A 5 -28.01 6.07 37.37
CA LEU A 5 -27.95 7.23 36.48
C LEU A 5 -27.64 8.52 37.26
N ASP A 6 -28.21 8.64 38.47
CA ASP A 6 -27.92 9.78 39.35
C ASP A 6 -26.48 9.73 39.88
N LEU A 7 -25.93 8.53 40.12
CA LEU A 7 -24.53 8.34 40.49
C LEU A 7 -23.58 8.68 39.33
N LEU A 8 -23.91 8.26 38.10
CA LEU A 8 -23.17 8.61 36.88
C LEU A 8 -23.08 10.12 36.69
N LYS A 9 -24.22 10.82 36.78
CA LYS A 9 -24.29 12.27 36.62
C LYS A 9 -23.42 13.00 37.65
N LYS A 10 -23.50 12.60 38.92
CA LYS A 10 -22.64 13.13 39.98
C LYS A 10 -21.15 12.89 39.73
N GLN A 11 -20.79 11.71 39.22
CA GLN A 11 -19.41 11.37 38.88
C GLN A 11 -18.86 12.21 37.73
N ILE A 12 -19.67 12.43 36.69
CA ILE A 12 -19.33 13.31 35.56
C ILE A 12 -19.20 14.78 36.03
N GLU A 13 -20.14 15.27 36.85
CA GLU A 13 -20.12 16.62 37.40
C GLU A 13 -18.89 16.86 38.28
N LEU A 14 -18.52 15.92 39.14
CA LEU A 14 -17.31 15.99 39.95
C LEU A 14 -16.05 16.04 39.09
N MET A 15 -15.99 15.23 38.03
CA MET A 15 -14.87 15.22 37.11
C MET A 15 -14.74 16.55 36.35
N ALA A 16 -15.87 17.10 35.89
CA ALA A 16 -15.92 18.39 35.19
C ALA A 16 -15.50 19.55 36.11
N LEU A 17 -16.01 19.60 37.35
CA LEU A 17 -15.71 20.65 38.32
C LEU A 17 -14.20 20.76 38.59
N HIS A 18 -13.52 19.62 38.71
CA HIS A 18 -12.10 19.56 39.04
C HIS A 18 -11.17 19.67 37.82
N ALA A 19 -11.68 19.46 36.61
CA ALA A 19 -10.89 19.54 35.38
C ALA A 19 -11.07 20.88 34.63
N GLN A 20 -12.25 21.51 34.64
CA GLN A 20 -12.60 22.59 33.72
C GLN A 20 -12.20 24.01 34.14
N SER A 21 -12.00 24.27 35.44
CA SER A 21 -11.80 25.64 35.95
C SER A 21 -10.56 26.38 35.39
N SER A 22 -9.68 25.67 34.68
CA SER A 22 -8.45 26.20 34.06
C SER A 22 -8.15 25.60 32.67
N MET A 23 -9.08 24.84 32.08
CA MET A 23 -8.97 24.34 30.69
C MET A 23 -9.17 25.49 29.70
N ASP A 24 -8.51 25.43 28.54
CA ASP A 24 -8.85 26.37 27.48
C ASP A 24 -10.30 26.13 26.96
N PRO A 25 -10.95 27.15 26.37
CA PRO A 25 -12.35 27.04 25.97
C PRO A 25 -12.65 25.99 24.90
N ALA A 26 -11.66 25.52 24.13
CA ALA A 26 -11.84 24.47 23.14
C ALA A 26 -11.75 23.08 23.81
N GLN A 27 -10.80 22.89 24.73
CA GLN A 27 -10.64 21.68 25.53
C GLN A 27 -11.84 21.44 26.44
N ALA A 28 -12.33 22.49 27.12
CA ALA A 28 -13.51 22.40 27.97
C ALA A 28 -14.75 21.96 27.16
N ARG A 29 -14.95 22.52 25.96
CA ARG A 29 -16.04 22.13 25.05
C ARG A 29 -15.93 20.69 24.55
N ALA A 30 -14.72 20.24 24.21
CA ALA A 30 -14.48 18.85 23.80
C ALA A 30 -14.72 17.85 24.94
N PHE A 31 -14.34 18.22 26.17
CA PHE A 31 -14.58 17.44 27.37
C PHE A 31 -16.09 17.34 27.68
N GLU A 32 -16.83 18.45 27.62
CA GLU A 32 -18.30 18.46 27.80
C GLU A 32 -19.05 17.65 26.76
N ALA A 33 -18.66 17.76 25.49
CA ALA A 33 -19.28 17.00 24.42
C ALA A 33 -19.08 15.49 24.64
N ALA A 34 -17.89 15.09 25.09
CA ALA A 34 -17.55 13.71 25.36
C ALA A 34 -18.30 13.14 26.58
N THR A 35 -18.37 13.88 27.69
CA THR A 35 -19.10 13.43 28.88
C THR A 35 -20.61 13.33 28.64
N ARG A 36 -21.20 14.26 27.88
CA ARG A 36 -22.61 14.17 27.45
C ARG A 36 -22.88 12.95 26.58
N LYS A 37 -21.95 12.62 25.68
CA LYS A 37 -22.07 11.44 24.81
C LYS A 37 -22.01 10.14 25.61
N MET A 38 -21.09 10.04 26.57
CA MET A 38 -21.02 8.90 27.51
C MET A 38 -22.31 8.74 28.34
N GLN A 39 -22.88 9.85 28.79
CA GLN A 39 -24.16 9.84 29.51
C GLN A 39 -25.32 9.38 28.63
N ALA A 40 -25.45 9.91 27.41
CA ALA A 40 -26.51 9.54 26.48
C ALA A 40 -26.50 8.04 26.14
N GLU A 41 -25.30 7.47 26.00
CA GLU A 41 -25.10 6.06 25.70
C GLU A 41 -25.43 5.15 26.91
N TYR A 42 -25.06 5.56 28.12
CA TYR A 42 -25.47 4.85 29.34
C TYR A 42 -26.99 4.88 29.53
N GLU A 43 -27.63 6.03 29.27
CA GLU A 43 -29.09 6.15 29.29
C GLU A 43 -29.76 5.27 28.22
N GLY A 44 -29.16 5.20 27.02
CA GLY A 44 -29.60 4.31 25.94
C GLY A 44 -29.51 2.83 26.34
N ALA A 45 -28.40 2.41 26.93
CA ALA A 45 -28.21 1.05 27.44
C ALA A 45 -29.27 0.70 28.51
N LYS A 46 -29.53 1.60 29.47
CA LYS A 46 -30.59 1.38 30.46
C LYS A 46 -31.98 1.22 29.85
N ARG A 47 -32.30 1.97 28.78
CA ARG A 47 -33.57 1.81 28.05
C ARG A 47 -33.67 0.43 27.39
N ILE A 48 -32.59 -0.07 26.80
CA ILE A 48 -32.54 -1.40 26.17
C ILE A 48 -32.70 -2.51 27.22
N LEU A 49 -32.09 -2.37 28.40
CA LEU A 49 -32.28 -3.31 29.51
C LEU A 49 -33.72 -3.33 30.03
N ALA A 50 -34.40 -2.20 30.01
CA ALA A 50 -35.79 -2.07 30.42
C ALA A 50 -36.80 -2.54 29.34
N ASP A 51 -36.39 -2.62 28.07
CA ASP A 51 -37.25 -3.04 26.96
C ASP A 51 -37.48 -4.57 26.98
N LYS A 52 -38.74 -4.98 27.06
CA LYS A 52 -39.14 -6.39 27.04
C LYS A 52 -38.92 -7.04 25.68
N ASN A 53 -38.92 -6.26 24.60
CA ASN A 53 -38.82 -6.73 23.21
C ASN A 53 -37.39 -6.69 22.65
N ALA A 54 -36.42 -6.15 23.39
CA ALA A 54 -35.03 -6.14 22.97
C ALA A 54 -34.44 -7.56 22.92
N SER A 55 -33.62 -7.84 21.90
CA SER A 55 -32.98 -9.15 21.70
C SER A 55 -32.01 -9.49 22.83
N ALA A 56 -31.69 -10.78 22.98
CA ALA A 56 -30.74 -11.25 23.99
C ALA A 56 -29.35 -10.61 23.80
N GLU A 57 -28.95 -10.42 22.55
CA GLU A 57 -27.71 -9.76 22.15
C GLU A 57 -27.73 -8.28 22.53
N ALA A 58 -28.83 -7.57 22.29
CA ALA A 58 -28.98 -6.17 22.64
C ALA A 58 -29.00 -5.95 24.17
N LYS A 59 -29.64 -6.86 24.93
CA LYS A 59 -29.63 -6.82 26.40
C LYS A 59 -28.27 -7.15 26.99
N LYS A 60 -27.57 -8.12 26.43
CA LYS A 60 -26.18 -8.44 26.81
C LYS A 60 -25.27 -7.23 26.55
N TYR A 61 -25.37 -6.63 25.36
CA TYR A 61 -24.65 -5.40 25.03
C TYR A 61 -24.91 -4.28 26.04
N ALA A 62 -26.18 -3.99 26.33
CA ALA A 62 -26.55 -2.93 27.23
C ALA A 62 -26.06 -3.19 28.67
N LYS A 63 -26.06 -4.46 29.11
CA LYS A 63 -25.52 -4.87 30.40
C LYS A 63 -24.00 -4.67 30.48
N ASP A 64 -23.26 -5.12 29.46
CA ASP A 64 -21.80 -4.99 29.41
C ASP A 64 -21.39 -3.50 29.44
N VAL A 65 -22.12 -2.63 28.74
CA VAL A 65 -21.93 -1.17 28.78
C VAL A 65 -22.17 -0.60 30.18
N THR A 66 -23.29 -0.94 30.82
CA THR A 66 -23.59 -0.43 32.16
C THR A 66 -22.61 -0.95 33.21
N ASP A 67 -22.22 -2.23 33.14
CA ASP A 67 -21.31 -2.86 34.09
C ASP A 67 -19.89 -2.29 33.96
N ALA A 68 -19.41 -2.08 32.73
CA ALA A 68 -18.10 -1.47 32.46
C ALA A 68 -18.02 -0.03 33.00
N ILE A 69 -19.05 0.78 32.75
CA ILE A 69 -19.11 2.17 33.22
C ILE A 69 -19.22 2.20 34.76
N ASN A 70 -20.15 1.45 35.34
CA ASN A 70 -20.35 1.42 36.79
C ASN A 70 -19.10 0.96 37.56
N LYS A 71 -18.35 0.02 36.99
CA LYS A 71 -17.14 -0.54 37.63
C LYS A 71 -15.94 0.39 37.55
N ASN A 72 -15.70 1.03 36.40
CA ASN A 72 -14.42 1.68 36.13
C ASN A 72 -14.47 3.22 36.19
N LEU A 73 -15.62 3.85 35.94
CA LEU A 73 -15.78 5.31 36.06
C LEU A 73 -15.48 5.86 37.46
N PRO A 74 -15.89 5.21 38.58
CA PRO A 74 -15.56 5.68 39.93
C PRO A 74 -14.04 5.79 40.16
N ASN A 75 -13.27 4.84 39.61
CA ASN A 75 -11.80 4.84 39.71
C ASN A 75 -11.18 5.98 38.88
N MET A 76 -11.75 6.28 37.71
CA MET A 76 -11.32 7.40 36.88
C MET A 76 -11.58 8.75 37.59
N VAL A 77 -12.75 8.93 38.20
CA VAL A 77 -13.07 10.14 39.00
C VAL A 77 -12.13 10.27 40.19
N LYS A 78 -11.88 9.17 40.93
CA LYS A 78 -10.93 9.16 42.04
C LYS A 78 -9.53 9.58 41.60
N GLY A 79 -9.06 9.06 40.46
CA GLY A 79 -7.79 9.47 39.86
C GLY A 79 -7.74 10.96 39.52
N VAL A 80 -8.81 11.52 38.93
CA VAL A 80 -8.91 12.97 38.63
C VAL A 80 -8.87 13.82 39.89
N LEU A 81 -9.57 13.41 40.96
CA LEU A 81 -9.56 14.11 42.25
C LEU A 81 -8.17 14.05 42.91
N SER A 82 -7.54 12.88 42.89
CA SER A 82 -6.18 12.69 43.41
C SER A 82 -5.15 13.50 42.64
N ALA A 83 -5.25 13.55 41.30
CA ALA A 83 -4.39 14.37 40.45
C ALA A 83 -4.59 15.87 40.76
N ALA A 84 -5.84 16.35 40.76
CA ALA A 84 -6.16 17.74 41.06
C ALA A 84 -5.66 18.18 42.45
N SER A 85 -5.79 17.31 43.46
CA SER A 85 -5.28 17.59 44.80
C SER A 85 -3.74 17.64 44.83
N ALA A 86 -3.06 16.66 44.23
CA ALA A 86 -1.60 16.54 44.26
C ALA A 86 -0.91 17.68 43.49
N PHE A 87 -1.42 18.04 42.31
CA PHE A 87 -0.85 19.15 41.54
C PHE A 87 -1.11 20.51 42.20
N LYS A 88 -2.28 20.70 42.84
CA LYS A 88 -2.56 21.92 43.60
C LYS A 88 -1.63 22.09 44.82
N SER A 89 -1.16 20.98 45.40
CA SER A 89 -0.18 20.98 46.49
C SER A 89 1.29 20.96 46.02
N GLY A 90 1.56 21.00 44.71
CA GLY A 90 2.91 20.96 44.15
C GLY A 90 3.60 19.59 44.20
N ASP A 91 2.85 18.52 44.44
CA ASP A 91 3.33 17.13 44.49
C ASP A 91 3.19 16.46 43.12
N TYR A 92 4.16 16.72 42.26
CA TYR A 92 4.15 16.26 40.86
C TYR A 92 4.34 14.74 40.73
N ILE A 93 4.93 14.07 41.73
CA ILE A 93 5.17 12.62 41.72
C ILE A 93 3.85 11.89 41.95
N ASN A 94 3.13 12.25 43.00
CA ASN A 94 1.82 11.66 43.27
C ASN A 94 0.76 12.12 42.26
N GLY A 95 0.89 13.34 41.72
CA GLY A 95 0.09 13.80 40.60
C GLY A 95 0.27 12.91 39.37
N SER A 96 1.51 12.55 39.04
CA SER A 96 1.82 11.64 37.92
C SER A 96 1.32 10.20 38.17
N ALA A 97 1.40 9.71 39.41
CA ALA A 97 0.82 8.41 39.78
C ALA A 97 -0.72 8.41 39.65
N ALA A 98 -1.39 9.48 40.06
CA ALA A 98 -2.84 9.62 39.90
C ALA A 98 -3.26 9.68 38.42
N ILE A 99 -2.45 10.29 37.55
CA ILE A 99 -2.66 10.21 36.08
C ILE A 99 -2.62 8.76 35.59
N MET A 100 -1.70 7.95 36.13
CA MET A 100 -1.63 6.52 35.78
C MET A 100 -2.86 5.75 36.21
N ASP A 101 -3.45 6.08 37.36
CA ASP A 101 -4.71 5.48 37.81
C ASP A 101 -5.89 5.88 36.91
N ILE A 102 -5.94 7.14 36.45
CA ILE A 102 -6.93 7.61 35.45
C ILE A 102 -6.80 6.78 34.17
N CYS A 103 -5.57 6.60 33.68
CA CYS A 103 -5.30 5.89 32.44
C CYS A 103 -5.58 4.38 32.57
N ALA A 104 -5.20 3.75 33.68
CA ALA A 104 -5.50 2.36 33.95
C ALA A 104 -7.03 2.12 34.03
N ALA A 105 -7.77 2.99 34.71
CA ALA A 105 -9.22 2.93 34.76
C ALA A 105 -9.85 3.14 33.37
N GLY A 106 -9.37 4.12 32.61
CA GLY A 106 -9.79 4.36 31.22
C GLY A 106 -9.53 3.17 30.31
N MET A 107 -8.34 2.56 30.37
CA MET A 107 -7.97 1.38 29.60
C MET A 107 -8.75 0.13 30.01
N GLN A 108 -9.07 -0.05 31.30
CA GLN A 108 -9.94 -1.14 31.75
C GLN A 108 -11.38 -0.94 31.27
N LEU A 109 -11.85 0.30 31.22
CA LEU A 109 -13.17 0.64 30.67
C LEU A 109 -13.20 0.41 29.15
N ILE A 110 -12.14 0.80 28.42
CA ILE A 110 -11.96 0.53 26.98
C ILE A 110 -11.87 -0.98 26.71
N GLY A 111 -11.05 -1.72 27.46
CA GLY A 111 -10.84 -3.16 27.30
C GLY A 111 -12.09 -3.99 27.62
N SER A 112 -12.88 -3.58 28.61
CA SER A 112 -14.17 -4.22 28.91
C SER A 112 -15.23 -3.95 27.84
N LEU A 113 -15.16 -2.81 27.17
CA LEU A 113 -16.05 -2.50 26.04
C LEU A 113 -15.57 -3.10 24.71
N SER A 114 -14.29 -3.48 24.56
CA SER A 114 -13.72 -4.01 23.30
C SER A 114 -13.79 -5.54 23.20
N ALA A 115 -13.98 -6.23 24.32
CA ALA A 115 -14.05 -7.69 24.39
C ALA A 115 -15.36 -8.29 23.86
N GLY A 116 -16.39 -7.48 23.61
CA GLY A 116 -17.56 -7.89 22.84
C GLY A 116 -17.41 -7.49 21.38
N ALA A 117 -18.00 -8.22 20.44
CA ALA A 117 -18.05 -7.85 19.03
C ALA A 117 -19.37 -7.08 18.77
N GLY A 118 -19.30 -5.76 18.59
CA GLY A 118 -20.48 -4.87 18.53
C GLY A 118 -20.15 -3.38 18.23
N PRO A 119 -21.17 -2.51 18.05
CA PRO A 119 -21.01 -1.13 17.57
C PRO A 119 -20.64 -0.18 18.71
N TYR A 120 -19.38 -0.17 19.12
CA TYR A 120 -18.93 0.59 20.29
C TYR A 120 -18.41 2.03 20.03
N GLY A 121 -18.35 2.48 18.78
CA GLY A 121 -17.52 3.64 18.42
C GLY A 121 -17.91 4.98 19.04
N ALA A 122 -19.18 5.13 19.45
CA ALA A 122 -19.67 6.37 20.03
C ALA A 122 -19.12 6.62 21.45
N ILE A 123 -19.19 5.60 22.33
CA ILE A 123 -18.70 5.62 23.71
C ILE A 123 -17.17 5.62 23.73
N PHE A 124 -16.54 4.82 22.87
CA PHE A 124 -15.08 4.74 22.76
C PHE A 124 -14.46 6.10 22.45
N GLY A 125 -14.92 6.77 21.39
CA GLY A 125 -14.40 8.09 21.02
C GLY A 125 -14.60 9.15 22.11
N ALA A 126 -15.69 9.07 22.87
CA ALA A 126 -15.92 9.95 24.02
C ALA A 126 -14.91 9.70 25.15
N LEU A 127 -14.64 8.44 25.47
CA LEU A 127 -13.68 8.07 26.51
C LEU A 127 -12.24 8.45 26.13
N PHE A 128 -11.85 8.25 24.87
CA PHE A 128 -10.56 8.72 24.37
C PHE A 128 -10.41 10.24 24.46
N SER A 129 -11.47 10.99 24.15
CA SER A 129 -11.49 12.45 24.32
C SER A 129 -11.35 12.83 25.79
N ILE A 130 -12.07 12.18 26.70
CA ILE A 130 -11.96 12.44 28.15
C ILE A 130 -10.52 12.17 28.64
N VAL A 131 -9.95 11.01 28.33
CA VAL A 131 -8.58 10.65 28.74
C VAL A 131 -7.53 11.59 28.13
N GLY A 132 -7.65 11.91 26.84
CA GLY A 132 -6.72 12.82 26.14
C GLY A 132 -6.74 14.25 26.68
N GLN A 133 -7.92 14.77 27.04
CA GLN A 133 -8.05 16.10 27.66
C GLN A 133 -7.50 16.11 29.09
N LEU A 134 -7.78 15.07 29.88
CA LEU A 134 -7.24 14.94 31.24
C LEU A 134 -5.71 14.81 31.24
N LEU A 135 -5.13 14.08 30.29
CA LEU A 135 -3.68 13.96 30.11
C LEU A 135 -3.01 15.28 29.70
N THR A 136 -3.70 16.08 28.89
CA THR A 136 -3.23 17.41 28.48
C THR A 136 -3.25 18.40 29.63
N TYR A 137 -4.24 18.25 30.53
CA TYR A 137 -4.39 19.09 31.72
C TYR A 137 -3.38 18.76 32.83
N PHE A 138 -3.20 17.48 33.16
CA PHE A 138 -2.39 17.06 34.31
C PHE A 138 -0.92 16.74 34.00
N GLY A 139 -0.53 16.53 32.74
CA GLY A 139 0.81 16.07 32.40
C GLY A 139 1.92 17.13 32.60
N PRO A 140 3.05 16.81 33.26
CA PRO A 140 4.26 17.65 33.16
C PRO A 140 4.82 17.63 31.72
N LYS A 141 5.54 18.68 31.32
CA LYS A 141 6.11 18.89 29.97
C LYS A 141 7.23 17.91 29.56
N GLN A 142 7.43 16.77 30.22
CA GLN A 142 8.46 15.80 29.82
C GLN A 142 7.88 14.49 29.26
N PRO A 143 8.50 13.91 28.21
CA PRO A 143 7.81 13.12 27.19
C PRO A 143 8.29 11.65 27.17
N SER A 144 7.70 10.77 27.98
CA SER A 144 8.00 9.33 27.81
C SER A 144 6.81 8.41 28.06
N LEU A 145 5.96 8.74 29.03
CA LEU A 145 4.79 7.91 29.39
C LEU A 145 3.49 8.38 28.72
N LYS A 146 3.33 9.70 28.58
CA LYS A 146 2.28 10.32 27.76
C LYS A 146 2.37 9.86 26.31
N ASP A 147 3.58 9.73 25.76
CA ASP A 147 3.79 9.32 24.38
C ASP A 147 3.45 7.85 24.16
N GLN A 148 3.79 6.95 25.10
CA GLN A 148 3.37 5.55 25.04
C GLN A 148 1.85 5.38 25.03
N ILE A 149 1.14 6.18 25.83
CA ILE A 149 -0.33 6.15 25.90
C ILE A 149 -0.95 6.77 24.63
N ILE A 150 -0.38 7.86 24.11
CA ILE A 150 -0.78 8.46 22.83
C ILE A 150 -0.60 7.45 21.69
N GLU A 151 0.52 6.73 21.65
CA GLU A 151 0.76 5.68 20.65
C GLU A 151 -0.22 4.51 20.79
N ALA A 152 -0.54 4.09 22.02
CA ALA A 152 -1.59 3.09 22.25
C ALA A 152 -2.98 3.60 21.80
N MET A 153 -3.34 4.86 22.07
CA MET A 153 -4.60 5.47 21.64
C MET A 153 -4.67 5.58 20.10
N LYS A 154 -3.56 5.96 19.45
CA LYS A 154 -3.42 5.99 18.00
C LYS A 154 -3.61 4.61 17.38
N GLY A 155 -2.98 3.58 17.97
CA GLY A 155 -3.13 2.19 17.54
C GLY A 155 -4.57 1.69 17.62
N LEU A 156 -5.27 2.00 18.71
CA LEU A 156 -6.66 1.61 18.93
C LEU A 156 -7.65 2.32 17.99
N ASN A 157 -7.44 3.61 17.70
CA ASN A 157 -8.22 4.33 16.68
C ASN A 157 -8.04 3.70 15.29
N ALA A 158 -6.80 3.35 14.92
CA ALA A 158 -6.52 2.68 13.65
C ALA A 158 -7.17 1.28 13.56
N ASP A 159 -7.19 0.53 14.67
CA ASP A 159 -7.90 -0.77 14.75
C ASP A 159 -9.41 -0.64 14.60
N GLU A 160 -10.00 0.34 15.26
CA GLU A 160 -11.41 0.63 15.13
C GLU A 160 -11.75 0.96 13.67
N LYS A 161 -10.95 1.84 13.05
CA LYS A 161 -11.16 2.23 11.66
C LYS A 161 -11.01 1.05 10.71
N LEU A 162 -10.01 0.21 10.91
CA LEU A 162 -9.82 -1.00 10.12
C LEU A 162 -11.02 -1.95 10.22
N ARG A 163 -11.60 -2.12 11.41
CA ARG A 163 -12.80 -2.92 11.63
C ARG A 163 -14.02 -2.33 10.92
N GLU A 164 -14.20 -1.01 10.96
CA GLU A 164 -15.26 -0.29 10.22
C GLU A 164 -15.13 -0.56 8.71
N VAL A 165 -13.95 -0.36 8.14
CA VAL A 165 -13.74 -0.54 6.69
C VAL A 165 -13.90 -2.01 6.27
N LYS A 166 -13.50 -2.97 7.12
CA LYS A 166 -13.77 -4.41 6.89
C LYS A 166 -15.27 -4.73 6.92
N ALA A 167 -16.03 -4.13 7.84
CA ALA A 167 -17.48 -4.30 7.88
C ALA A 167 -18.15 -3.77 6.60
N ASN A 168 -17.65 -2.66 6.04
CA ASN A 168 -18.10 -2.15 4.74
C ASN A 168 -17.81 -3.15 3.61
N GLY A 169 -16.64 -3.80 3.62
CA GLY A 169 -16.31 -4.90 2.72
C GLY A 169 -17.33 -6.03 2.78
N SER A 170 -17.65 -6.53 3.98
CA SER A 170 -18.65 -7.59 4.17
C SER A 170 -20.05 -7.19 3.66
N ALA A 171 -20.43 -5.91 3.75
CA ALA A 171 -21.69 -5.42 3.21
C ALA A 171 -21.70 -5.42 1.67
N VAL A 172 -20.57 -5.08 1.02
CA VAL A 172 -20.40 -5.18 -0.44
C VAL A 172 -20.42 -6.64 -0.91
N ASP A 173 -19.84 -7.57 -0.15
CA ASP A 173 -19.90 -9.00 -0.47
C ASP A 173 -21.35 -9.54 -0.45
N GLN A 174 -22.14 -9.14 0.56
CA GLN A 174 -23.56 -9.48 0.64
C GLN A 174 -24.36 -8.89 -0.53
N TYR A 175 -24.02 -7.67 -0.93
CA TYR A 175 -24.59 -7.02 -2.10
C TYR A 175 -24.28 -7.80 -3.40
N MET A 176 -23.01 -8.15 -3.61
CA MET A 176 -22.55 -8.96 -4.74
C MET A 176 -23.27 -10.30 -4.83
N ALA A 177 -23.40 -11.02 -3.71
CA ALA A 177 -24.14 -12.27 -3.65
C ALA A 177 -25.63 -12.09 -3.99
N THR A 178 -26.22 -10.99 -3.52
CA THR A 178 -27.62 -10.64 -3.81
C THR A 178 -27.83 -10.38 -5.30
N ILE A 179 -26.96 -9.61 -5.95
CA ILE A 179 -26.98 -9.39 -7.41
C ILE A 179 -26.84 -10.72 -8.15
N GLY A 180 -25.86 -11.55 -7.76
CA GLY A 180 -25.63 -12.85 -8.40
C GLY A 180 -26.87 -13.74 -8.38
N ARG A 181 -27.60 -13.77 -7.24
CA ARG A 181 -28.86 -14.50 -7.13
C ARG A 181 -29.95 -13.90 -8.02
N ILE A 182 -30.11 -12.58 -8.02
CA ILE A 182 -31.13 -11.89 -8.85
C ILE A 182 -30.88 -12.15 -10.33
N LYS A 183 -29.62 -12.21 -10.77
CA LYS A 183 -29.27 -12.57 -12.14
C LYS A 183 -29.81 -13.94 -12.53
N LEU A 184 -29.64 -14.93 -11.65
CA LEU A 184 -30.12 -16.29 -11.87
C LEU A 184 -31.65 -16.32 -11.90
N ASP A 185 -32.30 -15.68 -10.92
CA ASP A 185 -33.76 -15.60 -10.82
C ASP A 185 -34.38 -14.95 -12.06
N LEU A 186 -33.82 -13.82 -12.52
CA LEU A 186 -34.27 -13.12 -13.73
C LEU A 186 -34.06 -13.96 -15.00
N SER A 187 -32.93 -14.65 -15.12
CA SER A 187 -32.63 -15.52 -16.26
C SER A 187 -33.59 -16.71 -16.36
N GLU A 188 -34.09 -17.20 -15.22
CA GLU A 188 -35.11 -18.27 -15.19
C GLU A 188 -36.51 -17.72 -15.49
N ILE A 189 -36.86 -16.56 -14.92
CA ILE A 189 -38.25 -16.11 -14.91
C ILE A 189 -38.67 -15.33 -16.14
N LEU A 190 -37.77 -14.52 -16.74
CA LEU A 190 -38.10 -13.68 -17.90
C LEU A 190 -38.56 -14.49 -19.13
N PRO A 191 -38.05 -15.70 -19.41
CA PRO A 191 -38.56 -16.54 -20.50
C PRO A 191 -39.90 -17.24 -20.22
N THR A 192 -40.44 -17.17 -19.00
CA THR A 192 -41.63 -17.94 -18.60
C THR A 192 -42.91 -17.40 -19.25
N PRO A 193 -43.71 -18.23 -19.96
CA PRO A 193 -44.90 -17.76 -20.67
C PRO A 193 -46.06 -17.42 -19.71
N LEU A 194 -46.80 -16.34 -19.97
CA LEU A 194 -47.89 -15.85 -19.10
C LEU A 194 -49.27 -16.51 -19.33
N ASN A 195 -49.31 -17.61 -20.08
CA ASN A 195 -50.55 -18.29 -20.51
C ASN A 195 -51.28 -19.06 -19.39
N THR A 196 -50.66 -19.30 -18.23
CA THR A 196 -51.30 -19.96 -17.09
C THR A 196 -51.32 -19.05 -15.85
N VAL A 197 -52.33 -19.23 -14.99
CA VAL A 197 -52.43 -18.52 -13.70
C VAL A 197 -51.18 -18.81 -12.84
N GLU A 198 -50.73 -20.07 -12.80
CA GLU A 198 -49.55 -20.47 -12.05
C GLU A 198 -48.28 -19.73 -12.50
N ASN A 199 -48.06 -19.63 -13.82
CA ASN A 199 -46.93 -18.89 -14.37
C ASN A 199 -47.01 -17.40 -14.07
N ARG A 200 -48.19 -16.77 -14.20
CA ARG A 200 -48.37 -15.36 -13.88
C ARG A 200 -48.06 -15.06 -12.42
N VAL A 201 -48.54 -15.90 -11.50
CA VAL A 201 -48.24 -15.78 -10.07
C VAL A 201 -46.74 -15.97 -9.80
N LYS A 202 -46.10 -16.96 -10.43
CA LYS A 202 -44.65 -17.22 -10.31
C LYS A 202 -43.84 -16.00 -10.77
N VAL A 203 -44.15 -15.47 -11.96
CA VAL A 203 -43.48 -14.31 -12.56
C VAL A 203 -43.66 -13.08 -11.69
N HIS A 204 -44.90 -12.76 -11.30
CA HIS A 204 -45.19 -11.60 -10.45
C HIS A 204 -44.41 -11.65 -9.14
N LYS A 205 -44.46 -12.77 -8.40
CA LYS A 205 -43.75 -12.92 -7.11
C LYS A 205 -42.24 -12.79 -7.25
N CYS A 206 -41.67 -13.38 -8.29
CA CYS A 206 -40.23 -13.33 -8.53
C CYS A 206 -39.77 -11.91 -8.86
N LEU A 207 -40.49 -11.20 -9.75
CA LEU A 207 -40.16 -9.81 -10.11
C LEU A 207 -40.24 -8.88 -8.89
N ASP A 208 -41.30 -9.00 -8.08
CA ASP A 208 -41.46 -8.21 -6.86
C ASP A 208 -40.32 -8.46 -5.87
N SER A 209 -39.96 -9.73 -5.64
CA SER A 209 -38.82 -10.10 -4.80
C SER A 209 -37.48 -9.57 -5.33
N CYS A 210 -37.28 -9.57 -6.65
CA CYS A 210 -36.07 -9.05 -7.28
C CYS A 210 -35.97 -7.55 -7.06
N ILE A 211 -37.03 -6.78 -7.34
CA ILE A 211 -37.08 -5.33 -7.16
C ILE A 211 -36.83 -4.94 -5.70
N ILE A 212 -37.46 -5.62 -4.74
CA ILE A 212 -37.22 -5.40 -3.30
C ILE A 212 -35.75 -5.66 -2.96
N SER A 213 -35.19 -6.77 -3.46
CA SER A 213 -33.81 -7.13 -3.18
C SER A 213 -32.82 -6.13 -3.76
N ILE A 214 -33.02 -5.66 -4.99
CA ILE A 214 -32.20 -4.63 -5.64
C ILE A 214 -32.21 -3.34 -4.81
N ASN A 215 -33.40 -2.85 -4.45
CA ASN A 215 -33.55 -1.58 -3.74
C ASN A 215 -32.98 -1.63 -2.31
N ASN A 216 -33.17 -2.73 -1.59
CA ASN A 216 -32.58 -2.92 -0.26
C ASN A 216 -31.06 -2.99 -0.32
N ALA A 217 -30.53 -3.77 -1.26
CA ALA A 217 -29.10 -3.95 -1.42
C ALA A 217 -28.43 -2.62 -1.83
N PHE A 218 -29.07 -1.84 -2.70
CA PHE A 218 -28.60 -0.51 -3.09
C PHE A 218 -28.54 0.47 -1.92
N THR A 219 -29.59 0.51 -1.08
CA THR A 219 -29.67 1.43 0.07
C THR A 219 -28.52 1.22 1.06
N ILE A 220 -28.10 -0.04 1.26
CA ILE A 220 -26.96 -0.36 2.12
C ILE A 220 -25.67 0.23 1.53
N ILE A 221 -25.45 0.08 0.23
CA ILE A 221 -24.27 0.60 -0.45
C ILE A 221 -24.26 2.13 -0.48
N SER A 222 -25.37 2.78 -0.83
CA SER A 222 -25.41 4.25 -0.92
C SER A 222 -25.01 4.89 0.41
N VAL A 223 -25.52 4.40 1.54
CA VAL A 223 -25.18 4.92 2.88
C VAL A 223 -23.69 4.74 3.23
N LEU A 224 -23.07 3.64 2.77
CA LEU A 224 -21.65 3.36 3.03
C LEU A 224 -20.73 4.32 2.28
N TYR A 225 -21.13 4.74 1.07
CA TYR A 225 -20.34 5.63 0.23
C TYR A 225 -20.71 7.10 0.37
N ASP A 226 -21.95 7.44 0.72
CA ASP A 226 -22.44 8.83 0.85
C ASP A 226 -21.65 9.67 1.85
N LYS A 227 -21.03 9.04 2.87
CA LYS A 227 -20.34 9.78 3.92
C LYS A 227 -18.85 10.00 3.67
N TRP A 228 -18.22 9.28 2.72
CA TRP A 228 -16.78 9.35 2.40
C TRP A 228 -15.82 9.38 3.62
N MET A 229 -16.26 8.91 4.79
CA MET A 229 -15.54 9.09 6.07
C MET A 229 -14.18 8.42 6.06
N THR A 230 -14.04 7.31 5.35
CA THR A 230 -12.75 6.63 5.20
C THR A 230 -11.79 7.40 4.30
N ALA A 231 -12.30 8.05 3.24
CA ALA A 231 -11.47 8.92 2.40
C ALA A 231 -11.01 10.16 3.17
N GLU A 232 -11.90 10.80 3.95
CA GLU A 232 -11.49 11.90 4.83
C GLU A 232 -10.47 11.45 5.87
N TRP A 233 -10.68 10.28 6.47
CA TRP A 233 -9.72 9.71 7.41
C TRP A 233 -8.36 9.46 6.75
N LEU A 234 -8.32 8.93 5.52
CA LEU A 234 -7.06 8.68 4.80
C LEU A 234 -6.34 9.97 4.38
N LYS A 235 -7.08 11.07 4.14
CA LYS A 235 -6.55 12.39 3.78
C LYS A 235 -6.05 13.20 4.99
N ASP A 236 -6.51 12.91 6.20
CA ASP A 236 -6.08 13.63 7.41
C ASP A 236 -4.59 13.38 7.71
N GLU A 237 -3.78 14.43 7.71
CA GLU A 237 -2.34 14.37 8.03
C GLU A 237 -2.05 13.68 9.37
N LYS A 238 -2.97 13.76 10.34
CA LYS A 238 -2.80 13.16 11.67
C LYS A 238 -2.88 11.62 11.66
N THR A 239 -3.47 11.03 10.63
CA THR A 239 -3.67 9.58 10.51
C THR A 239 -2.67 8.94 9.55
N GLN A 240 -2.05 9.72 8.67
CA GLN A 240 -1.16 9.24 7.60
C GLN A 240 0.08 8.49 8.10
N ASP A 241 0.50 8.78 9.32
CA ASP A 241 1.67 8.13 9.95
C ASP A 241 1.34 6.83 10.67
N LEU A 242 0.05 6.52 10.85
CA LEU A 242 -0.37 5.33 11.56
C LEU A 242 0.10 4.07 10.83
N GLU A 243 0.59 3.09 11.58
CA GLU A 243 1.13 1.83 11.07
C GLU A 243 0.13 1.10 10.17
N LYS A 244 -1.16 1.13 10.52
CA LYS A 244 -2.24 0.44 9.79
C LYS A 244 -2.79 1.22 8.60
N TRP A 245 -2.31 2.44 8.34
CA TRP A 245 -2.79 3.26 7.23
C TRP A 245 -2.72 2.54 5.87
N PRO A 246 -1.62 1.85 5.50
CA PRO A 246 -1.56 1.12 4.23
C PRO A 246 -2.54 -0.05 4.13
N GLU A 247 -2.81 -0.76 5.25
CA GLU A 247 -3.82 -1.82 5.30
C GLU A 247 -5.22 -1.25 5.10
N ILE A 248 -5.55 -0.16 5.80
CA ILE A 248 -6.85 0.52 5.69
C ILE A 248 -7.08 1.02 4.26
N LEU A 249 -6.07 1.65 3.64
CA LEU A 249 -6.12 2.02 2.22
C LEU A 249 -6.38 0.80 1.33
N GLY A 250 -5.69 -0.31 1.59
CA GLY A 250 -5.87 -1.54 0.83
C GLY A 250 -7.29 -2.11 0.91
N VAL A 251 -7.87 -2.16 2.11
CA VAL A 251 -9.27 -2.59 2.28
C VAL A 251 -10.21 -1.60 1.59
N PHE A 252 -9.99 -0.29 1.73
CA PHE A 252 -10.81 0.73 1.10
C PHE A 252 -10.82 0.63 -0.44
N CYS A 253 -9.63 0.51 -1.06
CA CYS A 253 -9.52 0.30 -2.50
C CYS A 253 -10.19 -1.01 -2.96
N ARG A 254 -10.07 -2.08 -2.16
CA ARG A 254 -10.67 -3.38 -2.48
C ARG A 254 -12.18 -3.32 -2.43
N THR A 255 -12.74 -2.84 -1.32
CA THR A 255 -14.17 -2.65 -1.14
C THR A 255 -14.76 -1.80 -2.26
N TYR A 256 -14.08 -0.73 -2.69
CA TYR A 256 -14.53 0.09 -3.81
C TYR A 256 -14.45 -0.64 -5.15
N ALA A 257 -13.35 -1.36 -5.42
CA ALA A 257 -13.22 -2.14 -6.66
C ALA A 257 -14.28 -3.25 -6.75
N ASP A 258 -14.57 -3.94 -5.66
CA ASP A 258 -15.60 -4.98 -5.59
C ASP A 258 -17.00 -4.37 -5.80
N ALA A 259 -17.25 -3.17 -5.27
CA ALA A 259 -18.49 -2.44 -5.49
C ALA A 259 -18.66 -1.97 -6.95
N LEU A 260 -17.57 -1.57 -7.62
CA LEU A 260 -17.60 -1.29 -9.06
C LEU A 260 -17.89 -2.55 -9.88
N LEU A 261 -17.32 -3.69 -9.53
CA LEU A 261 -17.64 -4.97 -10.18
C LEU A 261 -19.12 -5.31 -10.00
N ALA A 262 -19.67 -5.05 -8.81
CA ALA A 262 -21.09 -5.20 -8.54
C ALA A 262 -21.95 -4.33 -9.46
N HIS A 263 -21.56 -3.07 -9.63
CA HIS A 263 -22.21 -2.16 -10.55
C HIS A 263 -22.16 -2.64 -12.00
N VAL A 264 -21.02 -3.11 -12.50
CA VAL A 264 -20.93 -3.70 -13.86
C VAL A 264 -21.84 -4.92 -14.00
N LEU A 265 -21.96 -5.73 -12.94
CA LEU A 265 -22.89 -6.86 -12.94
C LEU A 265 -24.35 -6.41 -12.99
N LEU A 266 -24.73 -5.32 -12.30
CA LEU A 266 -26.07 -4.73 -12.39
C LEU A 266 -26.45 -4.34 -13.81
N GLU A 267 -25.55 -3.67 -14.53
CA GLU A 267 -25.78 -3.30 -15.94
C GLU A 267 -26.01 -4.54 -16.82
N SER A 268 -25.46 -5.68 -16.41
CA SER A 268 -25.64 -6.97 -17.09
C SER A 268 -26.79 -7.84 -16.53
N LEU A 269 -27.55 -7.36 -15.54
CA LEU A 269 -28.60 -8.15 -14.88
C LEU A 269 -29.80 -8.40 -15.80
N VAL A 270 -30.13 -7.41 -16.62
CA VAL A 270 -31.36 -7.40 -17.41
C VAL A 270 -31.02 -7.51 -18.88
N ASP A 271 -31.45 -8.61 -19.50
CA ASP A 271 -31.54 -8.69 -20.95
C ASP A 271 -32.75 -7.85 -21.40
N HIS A 272 -32.48 -6.66 -21.91
CA HIS A 272 -33.50 -5.73 -22.39
C HIS A 272 -34.40 -6.34 -23.49
N GLU A 273 -33.89 -7.26 -24.28
CA GLU A 273 -34.69 -7.95 -25.30
C GLU A 273 -35.66 -8.94 -24.64
N MET A 274 -35.22 -9.66 -23.60
CA MET A 274 -36.11 -10.53 -22.83
C MET A 274 -37.16 -9.75 -22.06
N VAL A 275 -36.81 -8.61 -21.45
CA VAL A 275 -37.80 -7.76 -20.78
C VAL A 275 -38.79 -7.18 -21.77
N GLY A 276 -38.33 -6.72 -22.94
CA GLY A 276 -39.21 -6.25 -24.02
C GLY A 276 -40.20 -7.33 -24.46
N ARG A 277 -39.74 -8.56 -24.66
CA ARG A 277 -40.62 -9.71 -24.99
C ARG A 277 -41.63 -10.01 -23.87
N GLN A 278 -41.22 -9.90 -22.62
CA GLN A 278 -42.10 -10.14 -21.48
C GLN A 278 -43.11 -9.01 -21.28
N LEU A 279 -42.74 -7.76 -21.58
CA LEU A 279 -43.65 -6.61 -21.63
C LEU A 279 -44.72 -6.78 -22.70
N GLU A 280 -44.37 -7.31 -23.88
CA GLU A 280 -45.35 -7.63 -24.93
C GLU A 280 -46.34 -8.71 -24.46
N GLN A 281 -45.86 -9.77 -23.82
CA GLN A 281 -46.72 -10.80 -23.21
C GLN A 281 -47.59 -10.26 -22.09
N ALA A 282 -47.12 -9.28 -21.33
CA ALA A 282 -47.86 -8.64 -20.24
C ALA A 282 -48.88 -7.60 -20.74
N SER A 283 -48.82 -7.20 -22.02
CA SER A 283 -49.62 -6.11 -22.57
C SER A 283 -51.05 -6.50 -22.93
N ILE A 284 -51.89 -5.49 -23.19
CA ILE A 284 -53.26 -5.63 -23.73
C ILE A 284 -53.35 -6.43 -25.04
N ARG A 285 -52.21 -6.68 -25.71
CA ARG A 285 -52.13 -7.47 -26.95
C ARG A 285 -52.17 -8.98 -26.69
N ASN A 286 -51.97 -9.43 -25.45
CA ASN A 286 -52.08 -10.83 -25.10
C ASN A 286 -53.55 -11.29 -25.21
N PRO A 287 -53.86 -12.39 -25.93
CA PRO A 287 -55.23 -12.89 -26.07
C PRO A 287 -55.94 -13.15 -24.73
N ASP A 288 -55.19 -13.55 -23.70
CA ASP A 288 -55.71 -13.91 -22.38
C ASP A 288 -55.86 -12.70 -21.44
N TYR A 289 -55.41 -11.51 -21.86
CA TYR A 289 -55.45 -10.28 -21.03
C TYR A 289 -56.85 -9.94 -20.53
N LYS A 290 -57.86 -10.06 -21.41
CA LYS A 290 -59.25 -9.71 -21.09
C LYS A 290 -59.84 -10.55 -19.94
N ASN A 291 -59.28 -11.72 -19.67
CA ASN A 291 -59.77 -12.63 -18.65
C ASN A 291 -59.32 -12.19 -17.24
N THR A 292 -58.10 -11.69 -17.10
CA THR A 292 -57.54 -11.24 -15.82
C THR A 292 -56.67 -9.97 -15.94
N PRO A 293 -57.22 -8.81 -16.39
CA PRO A 293 -56.42 -7.61 -16.69
C PRO A 293 -55.48 -7.18 -15.57
N HIS A 294 -55.97 -7.22 -14.32
CA HIS A 294 -55.22 -6.83 -13.12
C HIS A 294 -53.92 -7.64 -12.89
N GLU A 295 -53.88 -8.93 -13.28
CA GLU A 295 -52.66 -9.76 -13.12
C GLU A 295 -51.59 -9.36 -14.14
N TYR A 296 -52.02 -9.07 -15.37
CA TYR A 296 -51.16 -8.63 -16.45
C TYR A 296 -50.61 -7.23 -16.21
N ASP A 297 -51.46 -6.28 -15.80
CA ASP A 297 -51.06 -4.91 -15.46
C ASP A 297 -50.04 -4.91 -14.31
N ALA A 298 -50.24 -5.75 -13.28
CA ALA A 298 -49.30 -5.87 -12.16
C ALA A 298 -47.91 -6.37 -12.61
N ILE A 299 -47.85 -7.34 -13.53
CA ILE A 299 -46.58 -7.81 -14.10
C ILE A 299 -45.95 -6.73 -14.98
N TYR A 300 -46.74 -6.07 -15.81
CA TYR A 300 -46.30 -4.99 -16.70
C TYR A 300 -45.65 -3.85 -15.89
N ASP A 301 -46.30 -3.38 -14.84
CA ASP A 301 -45.79 -2.32 -13.96
C ASP A 301 -44.44 -2.70 -13.32
N ARG A 302 -44.26 -3.98 -12.96
CA ARG A 302 -43.03 -4.48 -12.32
C ARG A 302 -41.89 -4.59 -13.32
N LEU A 303 -42.17 -5.01 -14.55
CA LEU A 303 -41.18 -5.00 -15.62
C LEU A 303 -40.71 -3.57 -15.93
N ILE A 304 -41.64 -2.61 -16.04
CA ILE A 304 -41.28 -1.19 -16.22
C ILE A 304 -40.47 -0.67 -15.02
N ARG A 305 -40.85 -1.05 -13.79
CA ARG A 305 -40.09 -0.66 -12.60
C ARG A 305 -38.69 -1.24 -12.59
N LEU A 306 -38.53 -2.51 -12.97
CA LEU A 306 -37.24 -3.16 -13.10
C LEU A 306 -36.35 -2.43 -14.12
N GLU A 307 -36.88 -2.08 -15.30
CA GLU A 307 -36.13 -1.27 -16.28
C GLU A 307 -35.75 0.10 -15.73
N ALA A 308 -36.67 0.79 -15.06
CA ALA A 308 -36.41 2.10 -14.48
C ALA A 308 -35.33 2.05 -13.38
N ASP A 309 -35.37 1.04 -12.49
CA ASP A 309 -34.35 0.85 -11.46
C ASP A 309 -32.99 0.51 -12.11
N MET A 310 -32.95 -0.34 -13.15
CA MET A 310 -31.71 -0.65 -13.88
C MET A 310 -31.14 0.53 -14.66
N GLU A 311 -31.96 1.46 -15.13
CA GLU A 311 -31.49 2.66 -15.83
C GLU A 311 -31.06 3.79 -14.87
N ALA A 312 -31.63 3.83 -13.67
CA ALA A 312 -31.33 4.84 -12.66
C ALA A 312 -30.05 4.51 -11.87
N LEU A 313 -29.85 3.25 -11.51
CA LEU A 313 -28.75 2.82 -10.65
C LEU A 313 -27.37 3.19 -11.22
N PRO A 314 -27.08 3.05 -12.54
CA PRO A 314 -25.75 3.35 -13.03
C PRO A 314 -25.35 4.82 -12.93
N LYS A 315 -26.32 5.75 -13.07
CA LYS A 315 -26.07 7.20 -13.06
C LYS A 315 -25.51 7.69 -11.72
N LEU A 316 -25.81 7.00 -10.62
CA LEU A 316 -25.37 7.35 -9.27
C LEU A 316 -23.89 7.01 -9.00
N TRP A 317 -23.27 6.13 -9.80
CA TRP A 317 -21.87 5.74 -9.62
C TRP A 317 -20.87 6.72 -10.25
N ASN A 318 -21.31 7.54 -11.22
CA ASN A 318 -20.44 8.52 -11.87
C ASN A 318 -19.90 9.57 -10.88
N ASP A 319 -20.75 10.06 -9.98
CA ASP A 319 -20.34 11.03 -8.96
C ASP A 319 -19.36 10.38 -7.96
N GLY A 320 -19.63 9.12 -7.58
CA GLY A 320 -18.74 8.35 -6.72
C GLY A 320 -17.36 8.09 -7.35
N ASN A 321 -17.31 7.77 -8.65
CA ASN A 321 -16.07 7.51 -9.39
C ASN A 321 -15.15 8.73 -9.40
N THR A 322 -15.74 9.91 -9.61
CA THR A 322 -15.02 11.18 -9.59
C THR A 322 -14.41 11.45 -8.22
N GLN A 323 -15.20 11.30 -7.15
CA GLN A 323 -14.74 11.50 -5.77
C GLN A 323 -13.68 10.47 -5.37
N MET A 324 -13.80 9.20 -5.78
CA MET A 324 -12.77 8.19 -5.54
C MET A 324 -11.47 8.57 -6.23
N LEU A 325 -11.54 8.96 -7.50
CA LEU A 325 -10.36 9.34 -8.27
C LEU A 325 -9.65 10.55 -7.65
N GLU A 326 -10.39 11.55 -7.18
CA GLU A 326 -9.86 12.70 -6.46
C GLU A 326 -9.19 12.30 -5.14
N CYS A 327 -9.85 11.42 -4.36
CA CYS A 327 -9.27 10.87 -3.13
C CYS A 327 -7.95 10.14 -3.40
N LEU A 328 -7.92 9.23 -4.38
CA LEU A 328 -6.73 8.47 -4.75
C LEU A 328 -5.60 9.40 -5.20
N LYS A 329 -5.89 10.43 -6.01
CA LYS A 329 -4.90 11.45 -6.40
C LYS A 329 -4.34 12.20 -5.19
N ALA A 330 -5.19 12.57 -4.23
CA ALA A 330 -4.79 13.32 -3.05
C ALA A 330 -3.86 12.51 -2.13
N ILE A 331 -4.11 11.21 -1.94
CA ILE A 331 -3.33 10.36 -1.03
C ILE A 331 -2.14 9.66 -1.70
N GLU A 332 -2.02 9.74 -3.03
CA GLU A 332 -0.93 9.10 -3.78
C GLU A 332 0.48 9.49 -3.29
N PRO A 333 0.80 10.76 -2.98
CA PRO A 333 2.12 11.13 -2.47
C PRO A 333 2.45 10.39 -1.16
N VAL A 334 1.48 10.33 -0.24
CA VAL A 334 1.62 9.63 1.04
C VAL A 334 1.82 8.12 0.82
N ALA A 335 1.03 7.52 -0.08
CA ALA A 335 1.16 6.10 -0.41
C ALA A 335 2.55 5.75 -0.96
N ARG A 336 3.14 6.62 -1.79
CA ARG A 336 4.51 6.46 -2.30
C ARG A 336 5.55 6.56 -1.19
N ASP A 337 5.34 7.44 -0.22
CA ASP A 337 6.28 7.64 0.88
C ASP A 337 6.21 6.55 1.96
N ARG A 338 5.18 5.70 1.97
CA ARG A 338 4.97 4.67 3.03
C ARG A 338 5.51 3.28 2.70
N GLY A 339 6.18 3.09 1.56
CA GLY A 339 6.83 1.83 1.21
C GLY A 339 7.89 1.36 2.22
N LEU A 340 8.36 0.12 2.08
CA LEU A 340 9.49 -0.41 2.83
C LEU A 340 10.79 0.04 2.15
N PHE A 341 11.62 0.78 2.88
CA PHE A 341 12.97 1.14 2.44
C PHE A 341 13.97 0.24 3.15
N ALA A 342 14.92 -0.31 2.39
CA ALA A 342 16.03 -1.08 2.94
C ALA A 342 17.34 -0.64 2.30
N HIS A 343 18.42 -0.59 3.08
CA HIS A 343 19.75 -0.35 2.55
C HIS A 343 20.81 -1.14 3.32
N LEU A 344 21.90 -1.44 2.62
CA LEU A 344 23.09 -2.06 3.19
C LEU A 344 24.17 -0.98 3.39
N GLY A 345 24.74 -0.85 4.59
CA GLY A 345 25.81 0.11 4.87
C GLY A 345 27.16 -0.25 4.21
N THR A 346 28.07 0.72 4.06
CA THR A 346 29.40 0.51 3.40
C THR A 346 30.60 0.27 4.33
N ASN A 347 30.57 0.72 5.60
CA ASN A 347 31.75 0.78 6.50
C ASN A 347 31.74 -0.28 7.62
N MET A 348 32.32 -0.01 8.81
CA MET A 348 32.47 -0.96 9.95
C MET A 348 31.17 -1.62 10.42
N SER A 349 30.02 -1.06 10.04
CA SER A 349 28.70 -1.65 10.20
C SER A 349 28.06 -1.87 8.83
N LYS A 350 28.44 -2.95 8.12
CA LYS A 350 27.73 -3.44 6.92
C LYS A 350 26.44 -4.16 7.32
N ASN A 351 25.71 -3.55 8.27
CA ASN A 351 24.39 -3.98 8.69
C ASN A 351 23.40 -3.73 7.56
N LEU A 352 22.40 -4.59 7.49
CA LEU A 352 21.16 -4.27 6.80
C LEU A 352 20.36 -3.30 7.67
N TYR A 353 19.80 -2.27 7.06
CA TYR A 353 18.90 -1.33 7.70
C TYR A 353 17.57 -1.36 6.96
N ALA A 354 16.46 -1.28 7.67
CA ALA A 354 15.17 -1.05 7.05
C ALA A 354 14.27 -0.18 7.91
N ALA A 355 13.28 0.43 7.26
CA ALA A 355 12.23 1.17 7.92
C ALA A 355 11.05 1.44 6.95
N THR A 356 9.89 1.78 7.52
CA THR A 356 8.73 2.26 6.75
C THR A 356 8.89 3.75 6.46
N GLY A 357 8.56 4.17 5.24
CA GLY A 357 9.10 5.42 4.73
C GLY A 357 8.62 6.71 5.42
N GLY A 358 7.44 6.75 6.06
CA GLY A 358 7.01 7.95 6.82
C GLY A 358 7.97 8.35 7.95
N ASN A 359 8.58 7.37 8.61
CA ASN A 359 9.60 7.62 9.64
C ASN A 359 10.94 8.00 8.99
N VAL A 360 11.34 7.30 7.92
CA VAL A 360 12.63 7.57 7.25
C VAL A 360 12.68 8.93 6.57
N THR A 361 11.63 9.33 5.85
CA THR A 361 11.62 10.59 5.09
C THR A 361 11.60 11.80 6.01
N ARG A 362 11.14 11.67 7.26
CA ARG A 362 10.98 12.77 8.21
C ARG A 362 11.97 12.75 9.37
N THR A 363 12.12 11.62 10.07
CA THR A 363 12.95 11.49 11.27
C THR A 363 14.33 10.90 10.98
N GLY A 364 14.45 10.11 9.90
CA GLY A 364 15.69 9.43 9.54
C GLY A 364 16.02 8.25 10.44
N GLU A 365 15.00 7.70 11.10
CA GLU A 365 15.13 6.54 11.97
C GLU A 365 15.17 5.25 11.15
N TRP A 366 16.26 4.50 11.32
CA TRP A 366 16.49 3.22 10.66
C TRP A 366 16.64 2.12 11.70
N LYS A 367 15.98 0.97 11.48
CA LYS A 367 16.21 -0.21 12.32
C LYS A 367 17.39 -1.01 11.76
N PRO A 368 18.50 -1.17 12.51
CA PRO A 368 19.60 -2.03 12.09
C PRO A 368 19.27 -3.49 12.36
N PHE A 369 19.65 -4.37 11.44
CA PHE A 369 19.61 -5.81 11.61
C PHE A 369 21.03 -6.36 11.65
N GLN A 370 21.33 -7.11 12.71
CA GLN A 370 22.59 -7.83 12.87
C GLN A 370 22.45 -9.20 12.20
N ILE A 371 22.80 -9.26 10.91
CA ILE A 371 22.65 -10.43 10.05
C ILE A 371 24.03 -10.79 9.47
N GLY A 372 24.28 -12.09 9.30
CA GLY A 372 25.55 -12.62 8.83
C GLY A 372 26.69 -12.58 9.86
N TYR A 373 27.73 -13.37 9.61
CA TYR A 373 28.89 -13.43 10.50
C TYR A 373 29.57 -12.06 10.66
N GLY A 374 29.59 -11.57 11.91
CA GLY A 374 30.24 -10.31 12.26
C GLY A 374 29.59 -9.07 11.64
N ASN A 375 28.31 -9.13 11.25
CA ASN A 375 27.55 -8.01 10.68
C ASN A 375 28.13 -7.48 9.35
N ARG A 376 28.59 -8.40 8.51
CA ARG A 376 29.27 -8.10 7.24
C ARG A 376 28.43 -8.51 6.05
N GLY A 377 27.48 -7.67 5.63
CA GLY A 377 26.77 -7.89 4.36
C GLY A 377 27.56 -7.47 3.13
N ARG A 378 27.34 -8.16 2.01
CA ARG A 378 27.83 -7.77 0.67
C ARG A 378 26.70 -7.28 -0.22
N ARG A 379 25.63 -8.05 -0.30
CA ARG A 379 24.43 -7.79 -1.12
C ARG A 379 23.20 -8.39 -0.47
N PHE A 380 22.03 -7.89 -0.83
CA PHE A 380 20.76 -8.46 -0.41
C PHE A 380 19.71 -8.35 -1.51
N ALA A 381 18.64 -9.14 -1.40
CA ALA A 381 17.43 -8.99 -2.20
C ALA A 381 16.19 -9.22 -1.34
N LEU A 382 15.25 -8.29 -1.42
CA LEU A 382 13.90 -8.43 -0.89
C LEU A 382 12.93 -8.78 -2.03
N THR A 383 12.18 -9.86 -1.90
CA THR A 383 11.27 -10.29 -2.97
C THR A 383 9.95 -10.80 -2.40
N MET A 384 8.84 -10.43 -3.03
CA MET A 384 7.51 -10.91 -2.63
C MET A 384 7.26 -12.31 -3.21
N PRO A 385 7.04 -13.34 -2.37
CA PRO A 385 6.64 -14.64 -2.86
C PRO A 385 5.22 -14.61 -3.42
N LYS A 386 4.91 -15.57 -4.30
CA LYS A 386 3.60 -15.65 -4.95
C LYS A 386 2.46 -15.94 -3.96
N THR A 387 2.73 -16.64 -2.85
CA THR A 387 1.76 -16.86 -1.76
C THR A 387 1.31 -15.59 -1.06
N GLU A 388 2.16 -14.55 -1.06
CA GLU A 388 1.87 -13.26 -0.40
C GLU A 388 1.34 -12.22 -1.40
N ALA A 389 1.25 -12.56 -2.68
CA ALA A 389 0.76 -11.65 -3.71
C ALA A 389 -0.71 -11.26 -3.44
N GLY A 390 -0.98 -9.96 -3.35
CA GLY A 390 -2.31 -9.44 -3.02
C GLY A 390 -2.64 -9.42 -1.53
N SER A 391 -1.75 -9.90 -0.66
CA SER A 391 -1.85 -9.69 0.78
C SER A 391 -1.69 -8.21 1.12
N LEU A 392 -2.47 -7.73 2.08
CA LEU A 392 -2.30 -6.39 2.65
C LEU A 392 -1.23 -6.33 3.75
N LYS A 393 -0.71 -7.50 4.16
CA LYS A 393 0.36 -7.70 5.14
C LYS A 393 1.35 -8.76 4.65
N PRO A 394 2.01 -8.54 3.49
CA PRO A 394 2.90 -9.52 2.91
C PRO A 394 4.19 -9.61 3.73
N ARG A 395 4.70 -10.82 3.91
CA ARG A 395 6.12 -11.03 4.26
C ARG A 395 6.95 -11.08 2.98
N TYR A 396 8.17 -10.56 3.03
CA TYR A 396 9.12 -10.64 1.94
C TYR A 396 10.18 -11.69 2.23
N HIS A 397 10.59 -12.45 1.22
CA HIS A 397 11.84 -13.18 1.30
C HIS A 397 12.99 -12.17 1.41
N LEU A 398 13.91 -12.42 2.33
CA LEU A 398 15.16 -11.71 2.46
C LEU A 398 16.29 -12.68 2.12
N PHE A 399 16.96 -12.47 0.99
CA PHE A 399 18.21 -13.13 0.66
C PHE A 399 19.36 -12.20 1.00
N PHE A 400 20.39 -12.73 1.66
CA PHE A 400 21.54 -11.96 2.13
C PHE A 400 22.83 -12.67 1.78
N CYS A 401 23.70 -12.01 1.02
CA CYS A 401 25.04 -12.50 0.73
C CYS A 401 26.02 -11.90 1.73
N GLN A 402 26.71 -12.74 2.49
CA GLN A 402 27.74 -12.28 3.42
C GLN A 402 28.98 -11.74 2.69
N HIS A 403 29.79 -10.94 3.39
CA HIS A 403 31.07 -10.45 2.91
C HIS A 403 32.24 -11.06 3.71
N TRP A 404 33.12 -11.77 3.01
CA TRP A 404 34.35 -12.32 3.58
C TRP A 404 35.54 -11.41 3.28
N SER A 405 36.40 -11.13 4.27
CA SER A 405 37.55 -10.22 4.06
C SER A 405 38.60 -10.74 3.07
N ALA A 406 38.62 -12.06 2.83
CA ALA A 406 39.53 -12.71 1.89
C ALA A 406 38.89 -13.06 0.53
N SER A 407 37.61 -12.74 0.32
CA SER A 407 36.90 -13.09 -0.92
C SER A 407 35.83 -12.05 -1.29
N ASP A 408 35.73 -11.75 -2.59
CA ASP A 408 34.62 -10.93 -3.10
C ASP A 408 33.27 -11.67 -3.12
N ASN A 409 33.25 -12.96 -2.77
CA ASN A 409 32.06 -13.80 -2.69
C ASN A 409 31.83 -14.26 -1.23
N GLY A 410 30.59 -14.54 -0.85
CA GLY A 410 30.26 -15.05 0.49
C GLY A 410 29.01 -15.92 0.56
N ASP A 411 28.75 -16.45 1.76
CA ASP A 411 27.63 -17.36 2.02
C ASP A 411 26.29 -16.71 1.74
N MET A 412 25.33 -17.54 1.32
CA MET A 412 23.96 -17.09 1.14
C MET A 412 23.08 -17.53 2.29
N GLU A 413 22.39 -16.54 2.80
CA GLU A 413 21.52 -16.59 3.94
C GLU A 413 20.10 -16.21 3.48
N HIS A 414 19.09 -16.86 4.04
CA HIS A 414 17.68 -16.62 3.72
C HIS A 414 16.84 -16.54 4.98
N GLY A 415 15.86 -15.65 4.95
CA GLY A 415 14.85 -15.49 5.98
C GLY A 415 13.69 -14.64 5.48
N TRP A 416 12.97 -14.04 6.42
CA TRP A 416 11.73 -13.32 6.14
C TRP A 416 11.71 -11.94 6.77
N MET A 417 11.36 -10.94 5.98
CA MET A 417 11.15 -9.56 6.42
C MET A 417 9.66 -9.26 6.53
N ASP A 418 9.21 -8.89 7.72
CA ASP A 418 7.89 -8.32 7.95
C ASP A 418 7.96 -6.79 7.81
N PRO A 419 7.30 -6.18 6.80
CA PRO A 419 7.34 -4.75 6.59
C PRO A 419 6.48 -3.96 7.59
N THR A 420 5.54 -4.60 8.28
CA THR A 420 4.64 -3.96 9.24
C THR A 420 5.37 -3.75 10.56
N THR A 421 5.98 -4.81 11.11
CA THR A 421 6.75 -4.73 12.37
C THR A 421 8.21 -4.34 12.18
N ILE A 422 8.70 -4.35 10.93
CA ILE A 422 10.11 -4.16 10.58
C ILE A 422 10.96 -5.20 11.34
N GLU A 423 10.62 -6.47 11.18
CA GLU A 423 11.30 -7.59 11.85
C GLU A 423 11.79 -8.63 10.84
N VAL A 424 12.95 -9.22 11.16
CA VAL A 424 13.55 -10.32 10.38
C VAL A 424 13.44 -11.60 11.19
N SER A 425 12.93 -12.65 10.56
CA SER A 425 12.68 -13.97 11.15
C SER A 425 13.28 -15.09 10.31
N ASP A 426 13.52 -16.24 10.95
CA ASP A 426 13.95 -17.50 10.34
C ASP A 426 15.22 -17.40 9.48
N MET A 427 16.10 -16.46 9.80
CA MET A 427 17.37 -16.30 9.10
C MET A 427 18.29 -17.51 9.30
N LYS A 428 18.71 -18.14 8.20
CA LYS A 428 19.63 -19.27 8.18
C LYS A 428 20.50 -19.29 6.93
N GLU A 429 21.69 -19.86 7.03
CA GLU A 429 22.50 -20.19 5.85
C GLU A 429 21.78 -21.25 5.01
N VAL A 430 21.65 -21.00 3.71
CA VAL A 430 20.94 -21.89 2.77
C VAL A 430 21.83 -22.43 1.66
N SER A 431 23.08 -22.02 1.59
CA SER A 431 24.04 -22.52 0.60
C SER A 431 25.48 -22.37 1.07
N GLY A 432 26.26 -23.45 0.93
CA GLY A 432 27.71 -23.43 1.16
C GLY A 432 28.54 -22.91 -0.03
N ASP A 433 27.92 -22.68 -1.20
CA ASP A 433 28.55 -21.95 -2.31
C ASP A 433 28.71 -20.46 -1.96
N LYS A 434 29.73 -19.81 -2.52
CA LYS A 434 30.02 -18.39 -2.30
C LYS A 434 29.57 -17.53 -3.48
N PHE A 435 28.83 -16.46 -3.20
CA PHE A 435 28.22 -15.57 -4.20
C PHE A 435 28.52 -14.08 -3.98
N HIS A 436 28.45 -13.31 -5.06
CA HIS A 436 28.67 -11.87 -5.08
C HIS A 436 27.37 -11.06 -4.94
N ASP A 437 26.31 -11.51 -5.60
CA ASP A 437 24.98 -10.87 -5.64
C ASP A 437 23.89 -11.93 -5.78
N VAL A 438 22.67 -11.56 -5.43
CA VAL A 438 21.49 -12.43 -5.47
C VAL A 438 20.28 -11.65 -5.98
N TRP A 439 19.40 -12.35 -6.69
CA TRP A 439 18.07 -11.87 -7.05
C TRP A 439 17.10 -13.03 -7.11
N ALA A 440 15.84 -12.80 -6.75
CA ALA A 440 14.83 -13.86 -6.78
C ALA A 440 13.56 -13.42 -7.50
N LEU A 441 12.89 -14.40 -8.10
CA LEU A 441 11.59 -14.26 -8.72
C LEU A 441 10.65 -15.34 -8.16
N PRO A 442 9.36 -15.04 -7.95
CA PRO A 442 8.39 -16.08 -7.67
C PRO A 442 8.34 -17.09 -8.82
N SER A 443 8.18 -18.37 -8.52
CA SER A 443 7.96 -19.39 -9.55
C SER A 443 6.60 -19.18 -10.24
N PRO A 444 6.54 -19.26 -11.59
CA PRO A 444 5.28 -19.17 -12.32
C PRO A 444 4.39 -20.40 -12.07
N ASP A 445 4.99 -21.60 -11.95
CA ASP A 445 4.27 -22.87 -11.85
C ASP A 445 3.95 -23.29 -10.42
N ASP A 446 4.83 -22.93 -9.48
CA ASP A 446 4.67 -23.30 -8.08
C ASP A 446 4.48 -22.04 -7.23
N SER A 447 3.30 -21.92 -6.62
CA SER A 447 2.95 -20.77 -5.78
C SER A 447 3.88 -20.55 -4.57
N ARG A 448 4.61 -21.58 -4.15
CA ARG A 448 5.42 -21.56 -2.93
C ARG A 448 6.93 -21.57 -3.21
N ALA A 449 7.34 -21.91 -4.43
CA ALA A 449 8.74 -21.87 -4.82
C ALA A 449 9.17 -20.49 -5.36
N SER A 450 10.47 -20.21 -5.27
CA SER A 450 11.10 -19.06 -5.91
C SER A 450 12.33 -19.48 -6.71
N PHE A 451 12.51 -18.89 -7.89
CA PHE A 451 13.77 -18.97 -8.64
C PHE A 451 14.75 -17.97 -8.05
N VAL A 452 15.95 -18.43 -7.69
CA VAL A 452 16.99 -17.61 -7.06
C VAL A 452 18.21 -17.62 -7.97
N TYR A 453 18.51 -16.46 -8.54
CA TYR A 453 19.66 -16.22 -9.40
C TYR A 453 20.80 -15.67 -8.55
N THR A 454 21.96 -16.29 -8.64
CA THR A 454 23.15 -15.88 -7.89
C THR A 454 24.30 -15.56 -8.85
N ALA A 455 25.05 -14.53 -8.55
CA ALA A 455 26.22 -14.09 -9.33
C ALA A 455 27.51 -14.51 -8.63
N ARG A 456 28.56 -14.79 -9.42
CA ARG A 456 29.93 -14.90 -8.93
C ARG A 456 30.83 -13.90 -9.65
N ASN A 457 31.72 -13.28 -8.87
CA ASN A 457 32.75 -12.41 -9.37
C ASN A 457 34.12 -13.01 -9.06
N GLU A 458 34.84 -13.42 -10.10
CA GLU A 458 36.17 -14.02 -10.02
C GLU A 458 37.19 -13.13 -10.78
N GLY A 459 36.94 -11.82 -10.80
CA GLY A 459 37.76 -10.84 -11.51
C GLY A 459 37.54 -10.91 -13.02
N ARG A 460 38.42 -11.63 -13.74
CA ARG A 460 38.38 -11.74 -15.20
C ARG A 460 37.31 -12.71 -15.72
N GLN A 461 36.68 -13.47 -14.84
CA GLN A 461 35.62 -14.41 -15.17
C GLN A 461 34.49 -14.28 -14.14
N GLY A 462 33.31 -14.76 -14.52
CA GLY A 462 32.15 -14.82 -13.64
C GLY A 462 31.23 -15.95 -14.06
N SER A 463 30.21 -16.19 -13.24
CA SER A 463 29.11 -17.06 -13.60
C SER A 463 27.84 -16.58 -12.95
N ILE A 464 26.72 -16.99 -13.53
CA ILE A 464 25.41 -16.84 -12.91
C ILE A 464 24.87 -18.25 -12.70
N LYS A 465 24.27 -18.53 -11.55
CA LYS A 465 23.73 -19.84 -11.21
C LYS A 465 22.27 -19.70 -10.81
N LEU A 466 21.45 -20.63 -11.28
CA LEU A 466 20.06 -20.72 -10.88
C LEU A 466 19.91 -21.74 -9.76
N HIS A 467 19.10 -21.37 -8.79
CA HIS A 467 18.62 -22.20 -7.72
C HIS A 467 17.10 -22.13 -7.63
N GLN A 468 16.51 -23.10 -6.96
CA GLN A 468 15.11 -23.08 -6.58
C GLN A 468 15.02 -23.14 -5.06
N LEU A 469 14.38 -22.14 -4.46
CA LEU A 469 13.95 -22.21 -3.06
C LEU A 469 12.63 -22.96 -3.03
N ASN A 470 12.56 -24.07 -2.29
CA ASN A 470 11.34 -24.86 -2.14
C ASN A 470 10.55 -24.48 -0.85
N ASP A 471 9.39 -25.11 -0.66
CA ASP A 471 8.52 -24.91 0.50
C ASP A 471 9.17 -25.14 1.86
N SER A 472 10.17 -26.03 1.96
CA SER A 472 10.90 -26.29 3.20
C SER A 472 11.96 -25.22 3.50
N GLY A 473 12.09 -24.21 2.63
CA GLY A 473 13.13 -23.19 2.73
C GLY A 473 14.53 -23.77 2.50
N GLU A 474 14.63 -24.84 1.71
CA GLU A 474 15.89 -25.39 1.21
C GLU A 474 16.17 -24.84 -0.18
N LEU A 475 17.41 -24.43 -0.39
CA LEU A 475 17.86 -23.96 -1.68
C LEU A 475 18.46 -25.12 -2.49
N LYS A 476 17.75 -25.57 -3.52
CA LYS A 476 18.23 -26.62 -4.43
C LYS A 476 18.94 -25.99 -5.62
N ALA A 477 20.15 -26.45 -5.90
CA ALA A 477 20.87 -26.04 -7.10
C ALA A 477 20.12 -26.54 -8.35
N GLY A 478 19.90 -25.65 -9.32
CA GLY A 478 19.46 -26.02 -10.65
C GLY A 478 20.63 -26.49 -11.52
N ASN A 479 20.31 -27.04 -12.70
CA ASN A 479 21.31 -27.51 -13.67
C ASN A 479 21.83 -26.40 -14.61
N TRP A 480 21.66 -25.14 -14.23
CA TRP A 480 21.96 -23.99 -15.07
C TRP A 480 22.97 -23.07 -14.41
N GLN A 481 24.14 -22.94 -15.05
CA GLN A 481 25.24 -22.09 -14.58
C GLN A 481 26.06 -21.54 -15.77
N PRO A 482 25.56 -20.56 -16.54
CA PRO A 482 26.34 -19.94 -17.60
C PRO A 482 27.56 -19.18 -17.05
N ALA A 483 28.70 -19.39 -17.70
CA ALA A 483 29.88 -18.56 -17.50
C ALA A 483 29.75 -17.24 -18.28
N THR A 484 30.30 -16.18 -17.71
CA THR A 484 30.35 -14.84 -18.30
C THR A 484 31.79 -14.44 -18.62
N LYS A 485 31.96 -13.59 -19.63
CA LYS A 485 33.28 -13.11 -20.07
C LYS A 485 34.03 -12.21 -19.06
N ALA A 486 33.37 -11.83 -17.97
CA ALA A 486 33.90 -11.01 -16.88
C ALA A 486 33.11 -11.29 -15.60
N GLY A 487 33.65 -10.91 -14.44
CA GLY A 487 32.96 -11.04 -13.16
C GLY A 487 31.62 -10.30 -13.14
N VAL A 488 30.61 -10.88 -12.49
CA VAL A 488 29.25 -10.31 -12.44
C VAL A 488 29.07 -9.54 -11.12
N VAL A 489 28.82 -8.22 -11.21
CA VAL A 489 28.67 -7.33 -10.04
C VAL A 489 27.23 -7.15 -9.58
N ASN A 490 26.27 -7.32 -10.50
CA ASN A 490 24.85 -7.42 -10.20
C ASN A 490 24.18 -8.47 -11.08
N VAL A 491 23.24 -9.22 -10.51
CA VAL A 491 22.31 -10.08 -11.26
C VAL A 491 20.89 -9.61 -11.04
N ARG A 492 20.12 -9.46 -12.10
CA ARG A 492 18.70 -9.10 -12.03
C ARG A 492 17.92 -9.94 -13.00
N ALA A 493 16.71 -10.31 -12.63
CA ALA A 493 15.83 -11.09 -13.49
C ALA A 493 14.41 -10.53 -13.40
N ILE A 494 13.67 -10.68 -14.49
CA ILE A 494 12.25 -10.38 -14.57
C ILE A 494 11.53 -11.55 -15.24
N THR A 495 10.34 -11.86 -14.76
CA THR A 495 9.34 -12.58 -15.57
C THR A 495 8.85 -11.61 -16.64
N HIS A 496 8.69 -12.06 -17.88
CA HIS A 496 8.19 -11.20 -18.94
C HIS A 496 6.88 -10.50 -18.53
N PRO A 497 6.71 -9.21 -18.88
CA PRO A 497 5.47 -8.51 -18.60
C PRO A 497 4.32 -9.15 -19.39
N PRO A 498 3.08 -9.13 -18.87
CA PRO A 498 1.92 -9.76 -19.53
C PRO A 498 1.59 -9.11 -20.89
N ALA A 499 2.04 -7.87 -21.10
CA ALA A 499 1.97 -7.17 -22.38
C ALA A 499 3.12 -6.16 -22.48
N THR A 500 3.49 -5.79 -23.70
CA THR A 500 4.37 -4.65 -23.93
C THR A 500 3.65 -3.34 -23.67
N LEU A 501 4.41 -2.27 -23.43
CA LEU A 501 3.83 -0.94 -23.29
C LEU A 501 3.19 -0.52 -24.64
N PRO A 502 1.98 0.10 -24.64
CA PRO A 502 1.23 0.36 -25.87
C PRO A 502 1.99 1.18 -26.93
N ASP A 503 2.82 2.12 -26.48
CA ASP A 503 3.59 3.03 -27.33
C ASP A 503 5.07 2.62 -27.46
N ASP A 504 5.43 1.38 -27.13
CA ASP A 504 6.80 0.89 -27.26
C ASP A 504 7.14 0.61 -28.74
N PRO A 505 8.10 1.34 -29.36
CA PRO A 505 8.46 1.15 -30.76
C PRO A 505 9.07 -0.22 -31.04
N ASP A 506 9.60 -0.89 -30.01
CA ASP A 506 10.20 -2.22 -30.11
C ASP A 506 9.22 -3.32 -29.60
N GLY A 507 7.96 -2.99 -29.29
CA GLY A 507 6.99 -3.92 -28.73
C GLY A 507 6.80 -5.21 -29.56
N ALA A 508 6.83 -5.10 -30.88
CA ALA A 508 6.74 -6.24 -31.80
C ALA A 508 7.92 -7.23 -31.72
N ALA A 509 9.04 -6.83 -31.10
CA ALA A 509 10.17 -7.73 -30.87
C ALA A 509 9.86 -8.79 -29.80
N MET A 510 8.88 -8.53 -28.93
CA MET A 510 8.43 -9.46 -27.88
C MET A 510 7.39 -10.43 -28.45
N LEU A 511 7.85 -11.61 -28.87
CA LEU A 511 6.97 -12.66 -29.41
C LEU A 511 5.99 -13.18 -28.34
N PRO A 512 4.79 -13.63 -28.70
CA PRO A 512 3.78 -14.12 -27.74
C PRO A 512 4.29 -15.21 -26.79
N ALA A 513 5.17 -16.10 -27.26
CA ALA A 513 5.79 -17.14 -26.44
C ALA A 513 6.66 -16.57 -25.30
N LEU A 514 7.25 -15.39 -25.48
CA LEU A 514 7.99 -14.69 -24.43
C LEU A 514 7.01 -14.06 -23.43
N LEU A 515 5.92 -13.45 -23.91
CA LEU A 515 4.94 -12.77 -23.05
C LEU A 515 4.17 -13.69 -22.09
N GLN A 516 4.20 -15.01 -22.32
CA GLN A 516 3.44 -15.99 -21.52
C GLN A 516 4.23 -16.62 -20.35
N GLY A 517 5.53 -16.35 -20.23
CA GLY A 517 6.30 -16.51 -18.97
C GLY A 517 6.03 -17.78 -18.15
N THR A 518 6.06 -18.98 -18.75
CA THR A 518 5.65 -20.22 -18.04
C THR A 518 6.74 -20.92 -17.23
N ASP A 519 8.01 -20.49 -17.27
CA ASP A 519 9.12 -21.13 -16.55
C ASP A 519 10.33 -20.16 -16.42
N HIS A 520 11.36 -20.49 -15.65
CA HIS A 520 12.61 -19.72 -15.52
C HIS A 520 13.30 -19.45 -16.86
N TYR A 521 13.21 -20.37 -17.83
CA TYR A 521 13.72 -20.17 -19.19
C TYR A 521 13.01 -19.03 -19.95
N ASN A 522 11.84 -18.62 -19.46
CA ASN A 522 11.07 -17.48 -19.96
C ASN A 522 11.27 -16.24 -19.06
N SER A 523 12.31 -16.19 -18.24
CA SER A 523 12.73 -14.94 -17.59
C SER A 523 13.76 -14.24 -18.47
N ILE A 524 13.77 -12.91 -18.46
CA ILE A 524 14.92 -12.16 -18.97
C ILE A 524 15.86 -11.94 -17.81
N MET A 525 17.08 -12.44 -17.92
CA MET A 525 18.11 -12.25 -16.91
C MET A 525 19.18 -11.29 -17.43
N TYR A 526 19.59 -10.37 -16.56
CA TYR A 526 20.58 -9.35 -16.79
C TYR A 526 21.74 -9.51 -15.82
N GLY A 527 22.96 -9.37 -16.33
CA GLY A 527 24.19 -9.31 -15.55
C GLY A 527 24.97 -8.04 -15.80
N ALA A 528 25.22 -7.25 -14.75
CA ALA A 528 26.22 -6.20 -14.80
C ALA A 528 27.62 -6.82 -14.72
N LEU A 529 28.48 -6.51 -15.68
CA LEU A 529 29.83 -7.08 -15.77
C LEU A 529 30.86 -6.07 -15.25
N ALA A 530 31.83 -6.54 -14.48
CA ALA A 530 32.93 -5.74 -13.99
C ALA A 530 33.75 -5.17 -15.17
N ALA A 531 33.97 -3.84 -15.16
CA ALA A 531 34.79 -3.13 -16.15
C ALA A 531 34.42 -3.40 -17.63
N SER A 532 33.12 -3.55 -17.92
CA SER A 532 32.56 -3.81 -19.25
C SER A 532 31.72 -2.65 -19.74
N GLY A 533 31.67 -2.45 -21.06
CA GLY A 533 30.71 -1.56 -21.74
C GLY A 533 29.46 -2.28 -22.25
N GLU A 534 29.29 -3.55 -21.90
CA GLU A 534 28.16 -4.38 -22.31
C GLU A 534 27.50 -5.07 -21.11
N LEU A 535 26.18 -5.19 -21.18
CA LEU A 535 25.37 -5.99 -20.27
C LEU A 535 25.33 -7.44 -20.74
N TYR A 536 25.49 -8.38 -19.82
CA TYR A 536 25.12 -9.76 -20.08
C TYR A 536 23.59 -9.87 -20.08
N VAL A 537 23.03 -10.56 -21.07
CA VAL A 537 21.60 -10.89 -21.12
C VAL A 537 21.46 -12.37 -21.42
N ASP A 538 20.70 -13.08 -20.59
CA ASP A 538 20.21 -14.41 -20.95
C ASP A 538 18.74 -14.33 -21.31
N GLN A 539 18.41 -14.88 -22.48
CA GLN A 539 17.03 -15.08 -22.89
C GLN A 539 16.90 -16.47 -23.48
N SER A 540 16.04 -17.29 -22.89
CA SER A 540 15.79 -18.68 -23.31
C SER A 540 17.08 -19.50 -23.46
N ASN A 541 17.96 -19.43 -22.45
CA ASN A 541 19.24 -20.13 -22.39
C ASN A 541 20.23 -19.74 -23.50
N THR A 542 20.00 -18.59 -24.15
CA THR A 542 20.93 -18.01 -25.12
C THR A 542 21.68 -16.86 -24.47
N ARG A 543 23.01 -16.98 -24.48
CA ARG A 543 23.93 -15.99 -23.89
C ARG A 543 24.16 -14.86 -24.88
N CYS A 544 23.71 -13.66 -24.52
CA CYS A 544 23.80 -12.47 -25.33
C CYS A 544 24.56 -11.36 -24.58
N TYR A 545 25.09 -10.40 -25.35
CA TYR A 545 25.70 -9.19 -24.83
C TYR A 545 25.14 -8.00 -25.59
N VAL A 546 24.67 -6.98 -24.87
CA VAL A 546 24.13 -5.76 -25.48
C VAL A 546 24.91 -4.54 -24.99
N PRO A 547 25.14 -3.52 -25.86
CA PRO A 547 25.82 -2.29 -25.44
C PRO A 547 25.09 -1.55 -24.31
N ALA A 548 25.85 -1.14 -23.29
CA ALA A 548 25.40 -0.24 -22.23
C ALA A 548 25.39 1.23 -22.73
N PRO A 549 24.63 2.15 -22.10
CA PRO A 549 24.42 3.52 -22.60
C PRO A 549 25.69 4.37 -22.72
N TRP A 550 26.68 4.17 -21.84
CA TRP A 550 27.86 5.04 -21.75
C TRP A 550 29.20 4.29 -21.89
N GLY A 551 29.19 3.02 -22.33
CA GLY A 551 30.40 2.19 -22.41
C GLY A 551 31.06 1.84 -21.06
N SER A 552 30.55 2.37 -19.95
CA SER A 552 30.89 2.00 -18.58
C SER A 552 29.72 2.34 -17.66
N TYR A 553 29.59 1.60 -16.56
CA TYR A 553 28.50 1.75 -15.58
C TYR A 553 28.90 1.08 -14.26
N THR A 554 28.18 1.39 -13.18
CA THR A 554 28.44 0.84 -11.84
C THR A 554 27.56 -0.37 -11.54
N GLY A 555 26.33 -0.39 -12.07
CA GLY A 555 25.41 -1.48 -11.82
C GLY A 555 24.13 -1.38 -12.63
N ILE A 556 23.25 -2.33 -12.37
CA ILE A 556 21.91 -2.41 -12.97
C ILE A 556 20.84 -2.65 -11.93
N ASP A 557 19.62 -2.26 -12.25
CA ASP A 557 18.41 -2.75 -11.61
C ASP A 557 17.30 -3.01 -12.65
N VAL A 558 16.17 -3.56 -12.23
CA VAL A 558 15.02 -3.85 -13.11
C VAL A 558 13.70 -3.48 -12.46
N ASP A 559 12.74 -3.11 -13.29
CA ASP A 559 11.32 -3.07 -12.93
C ASP A 559 10.52 -3.95 -13.92
N PRO A 560 9.17 -4.04 -13.84
CA PRO A 560 8.41 -4.90 -14.75
C PRO A 560 8.57 -4.62 -16.26
N TYR A 561 8.99 -3.43 -16.65
CA TYR A 561 9.05 -3.00 -18.06
C TYR A 561 10.43 -2.55 -18.51
N TYR A 562 11.29 -2.11 -17.60
CA TYR A 562 12.57 -1.50 -17.91
C TYR A 562 13.75 -2.21 -17.22
N VAL A 563 14.85 -2.29 -17.96
CA VAL A 563 16.18 -2.46 -17.36
C VAL A 563 16.76 -1.07 -17.12
N TRP A 564 17.34 -0.88 -15.94
CA TRP A 564 17.99 0.35 -15.52
C TRP A 564 19.49 0.15 -15.42
N VAL A 565 20.25 1.11 -15.91
CA VAL A 565 21.71 1.18 -15.78
C VAL A 565 22.06 2.46 -15.05
N PHE A 566 22.97 2.39 -14.10
CA PHE A 566 23.40 3.56 -13.33
C PHE A 566 24.91 3.59 -13.15
N GLY A 567 25.46 4.79 -12.93
CA GLY A 567 26.87 4.97 -12.64
C GLY A 567 27.27 6.42 -12.39
N PRO A 568 28.55 6.77 -12.62
CA PRO A 568 29.08 8.11 -12.35
C PRO A 568 28.35 9.23 -13.07
N MET A 569 27.86 8.94 -14.29
CA MET A 569 27.23 9.91 -15.18
C MET A 569 25.71 10.03 -14.98
N GLY A 570 25.10 9.28 -14.06
CA GLY A 570 23.66 9.31 -13.81
C GLY A 570 23.00 7.95 -14.02
N LEU A 571 21.79 7.96 -14.58
CA LEU A 571 20.96 6.77 -14.77
C LEU A 571 20.34 6.75 -16.18
N ALA A 572 20.07 5.55 -16.70
CA ALA A 572 19.38 5.35 -17.96
C ALA A 572 18.49 4.12 -17.88
N CYS A 573 17.44 4.08 -18.68
CA CYS A 573 16.56 2.94 -18.81
C CYS A 573 16.33 2.57 -20.28
N ALA A 574 16.03 1.30 -20.54
CA ALA A 574 15.53 0.82 -21.82
C ALA A 574 14.43 -0.21 -21.55
N THR A 575 13.43 -0.27 -22.43
CA THR A 575 12.39 -1.28 -22.30
C THR A 575 12.99 -2.68 -22.53
N HIS A 576 12.44 -3.68 -21.88
CA HIS A 576 12.82 -5.07 -22.15
C HIS A 576 12.63 -5.43 -23.63
N ALA A 577 11.59 -4.89 -24.28
CA ALA A 577 11.35 -5.08 -25.70
C ALA A 577 12.48 -4.52 -26.56
N SER A 578 13.03 -3.35 -26.22
CA SER A 578 14.18 -2.77 -26.91
C SER A 578 15.45 -3.61 -26.75
N VAL A 579 15.67 -4.21 -25.58
CA VAL A 579 16.78 -5.17 -25.40
C VAL A 579 16.60 -6.39 -26.30
N ILE A 580 15.40 -6.98 -26.35
CA ILE A 580 15.11 -8.13 -27.21
C ILE A 580 15.25 -7.76 -28.70
N SER A 581 14.82 -6.56 -29.10
CA SER A 581 15.01 -6.02 -30.45
C SER A 581 16.50 -5.97 -30.82
N CYS A 582 17.36 -5.57 -29.88
CA CYS A 582 18.81 -5.56 -30.05
C CYS A 582 19.40 -6.97 -30.21
N ILE A 583 18.99 -7.91 -29.34
CA ILE A 583 19.43 -9.31 -29.39
C ILE A 583 19.06 -9.97 -30.72
N ARG A 584 17.88 -9.63 -31.26
CA ARG A 584 17.39 -10.12 -32.56
C ARG A 584 18.04 -9.41 -33.76
N GLY A 585 18.94 -8.45 -33.53
CA GLY A 585 19.62 -7.70 -34.59
C GLY A 585 18.75 -6.69 -35.35
N ILE A 586 17.55 -6.37 -34.82
CA ILE A 586 16.64 -5.37 -35.41
C ILE A 586 17.21 -3.96 -35.19
N ILE A 587 17.77 -3.73 -34.01
CA ILE A 587 18.51 -2.51 -33.65
C ILE A 587 19.92 -2.88 -33.19
N LYS A 588 20.87 -1.94 -33.28
CA LYS A 588 22.28 -2.18 -32.92
C LYS A 588 22.59 -2.01 -31.43
N SER A 589 21.72 -1.31 -30.72
CA SER A 589 21.83 -1.02 -29.29
C SER A 589 20.41 -0.83 -28.75
N PRO A 590 20.13 -1.21 -27.48
CA PRO A 590 18.89 -0.83 -26.82
C PRO A 590 18.67 0.68 -26.89
N ARG A 591 17.41 1.11 -26.95
CA ARG A 591 17.00 2.52 -26.95
C ARG A 591 17.11 3.09 -25.53
N TRP A 592 18.32 3.44 -25.15
CA TRP A 592 18.62 4.02 -23.85
C TRP A 592 18.04 5.44 -23.72
N ILE A 593 17.21 5.64 -22.70
CA ILE A 593 16.69 6.94 -22.27
C ILE A 593 17.46 7.34 -21.01
N SER A 594 18.29 8.39 -21.10
CA SER A 594 19.23 8.78 -20.04
C SER A 594 18.76 10.02 -19.27
N HIS A 595 19.16 10.11 -18.00
CA HIS A 595 18.98 11.26 -17.13
C HIS A 595 20.25 11.48 -16.28
N ILE A 596 20.75 12.72 -16.26
CA ILE A 596 21.92 13.13 -15.49
C ILE A 596 21.47 14.10 -14.40
N PRO A 597 21.54 13.73 -13.10
CA PRO A 597 21.22 14.64 -12.02
C PRO A 597 22.43 15.52 -11.68
N GLU A 598 22.81 16.43 -12.59
CA GLU A 598 24.04 17.24 -12.53
C GLU A 598 24.21 17.97 -11.19
N ALA A 599 23.12 18.60 -10.71
CA ALA A 599 23.10 19.32 -9.43
C ALA A 599 23.42 18.44 -8.22
N LEU A 600 23.31 17.11 -8.35
CA LEU A 600 23.44 16.16 -7.26
C LEU A 600 24.76 15.39 -7.29
N ILE A 601 25.25 15.00 -8.46
CA ILE A 601 26.50 14.24 -8.59
C ILE A 601 27.75 15.10 -8.34
N GLY A 602 27.63 16.42 -8.48
CA GLY A 602 28.67 17.37 -8.13
C GLY A 602 29.40 17.94 -9.35
N ASP A 603 30.63 18.43 -9.15
CA ASP A 603 31.40 19.08 -10.21
C ASP A 603 31.77 18.11 -11.34
N THR A 604 31.02 18.19 -12.44
CA THR A 604 31.21 17.41 -13.68
C THR A 604 32.34 17.95 -14.56
N HIS A 605 32.91 19.11 -14.24
CA HIS A 605 33.94 19.71 -15.05
C HIS A 605 35.26 18.99 -14.77
N THR A 606 35.82 18.37 -15.80
CA THR A 606 37.21 17.94 -15.74
C THR A 606 38.09 19.19 -15.61
N HIS A 607 39.01 19.21 -14.63
CA HIS A 607 40.01 20.28 -14.52
C HIS A 607 41.38 19.77 -15.00
N PRO A 608 41.56 19.57 -16.32
CA PRO A 608 42.83 19.07 -16.86
C PRO A 608 43.96 20.06 -16.54
N GLY A 609 45.12 19.52 -16.15
CA GLY A 609 46.30 20.32 -15.84
C GLY A 609 46.33 20.96 -14.45
N LYS A 610 45.34 20.70 -13.58
CA LYS A 610 45.37 21.14 -12.17
C LYS A 610 46.08 20.13 -11.26
N THR A 611 46.69 20.64 -10.20
CA THR A 611 47.30 19.80 -9.14
C THR A 611 46.22 19.33 -8.17
N TRP A 612 45.94 18.03 -8.15
CA TRP A 612 44.99 17.40 -7.22
C TRP A 612 45.69 16.83 -6.01
N ARG A 613 45.04 16.90 -4.85
CA ARG A 613 45.54 16.31 -3.60
C ARG A 613 44.49 15.48 -2.88
N ASP A 614 44.96 14.40 -2.26
CA ASP A 614 44.15 13.59 -1.36
C ASP A 614 43.80 14.39 -0.10
N ARG A 615 42.54 14.26 0.35
CA ARG A 615 42.02 15.06 1.46
C ARG A 615 42.76 14.80 2.77
N TYR A 616 43.14 13.55 3.03
CA TYR A 616 43.64 13.11 4.34
C TYR A 616 45.17 13.14 4.40
N THR A 617 45.81 12.60 3.37
CA THR A 617 47.26 12.48 3.27
C THR A 617 47.92 13.70 2.63
N GLN A 618 47.14 14.57 1.98
CA GLN A 618 47.62 15.72 1.20
C GLN A 618 48.58 15.34 0.06
N ALA A 619 48.72 14.04 -0.26
CA ALA A 619 49.56 13.56 -1.35
C ALA A 619 48.98 13.99 -2.70
N ARG A 620 49.86 14.26 -3.70
CA ARG A 620 49.41 14.53 -5.07
C ARG A 620 48.74 13.27 -5.65
N ILE A 621 47.57 13.44 -6.26
CA ILE A 621 46.80 12.36 -6.89
C ILE A 621 46.43 12.73 -8.33
N PRO A 622 46.09 11.75 -9.19
CA PRO A 622 45.42 12.02 -10.46
C PRO A 622 44.05 12.71 -10.26
N TYR A 623 43.49 13.24 -11.35
CA TYR A 623 42.10 13.74 -11.34
C TYR A 623 41.17 12.63 -10.83
N PRO A 624 40.45 12.83 -9.72
CA PRO A 624 39.57 11.81 -9.18
C PRO A 624 38.30 11.75 -10.04
N PRO A 625 37.86 10.57 -10.52
CA PRO A 625 36.66 10.43 -11.35
C PRO A 625 35.38 10.48 -10.51
N LEU A 626 34.28 11.00 -11.06
CA LEU A 626 32.99 11.02 -10.37
C LEU A 626 32.59 9.63 -9.85
N ILE A 627 31.90 9.60 -8.71
CA ILE A 627 31.33 8.37 -8.15
C ILE A 627 29.84 8.26 -8.56
N GLY A 628 29.08 9.34 -8.42
CA GLY A 628 27.69 9.44 -8.87
C GLY A 628 26.77 8.44 -8.16
N ILE A 629 25.94 7.74 -8.93
CA ILE A 629 24.95 6.80 -8.41
C ILE A 629 25.64 5.45 -8.13
N GLN A 630 25.63 5.02 -6.87
CA GLN A 630 26.26 3.77 -6.43
C GLN A 630 25.28 2.60 -6.36
N SER A 631 24.00 2.89 -6.11
CA SER A 631 22.91 1.92 -6.14
C SER A 631 21.62 2.64 -6.48
N LEU A 632 20.76 1.98 -7.24
CA LEU A 632 19.44 2.45 -7.63
C LEU A 632 18.42 1.35 -7.36
N SER A 633 17.21 1.74 -7.00
CA SER A 633 16.04 0.87 -6.91
C SER A 633 14.82 1.58 -7.49
N PRO A 634 14.43 1.27 -8.74
CA PRO A 634 13.17 1.73 -9.31
C PRO A 634 12.02 0.97 -8.65
N CYS A 635 11.11 1.71 -8.03
CA CYS A 635 9.97 1.13 -7.34
C CYS A 635 8.73 1.14 -8.23
N LYS A 636 7.86 0.13 -8.05
CA LYS A 636 6.56 0.01 -8.74
C LYS A 636 5.62 1.20 -8.49
N ASP A 637 5.93 2.02 -7.48
CA ASP A 637 5.18 3.22 -7.12
C ASP A 637 5.55 4.50 -7.87
N GLY A 638 6.43 4.38 -8.87
CA GLY A 638 6.88 5.53 -9.67
C GLY A 638 7.94 6.38 -8.96
N THR A 639 8.59 5.82 -7.94
CA THR A 639 9.73 6.46 -7.26
C THR A 639 11.04 5.74 -7.56
N LEU A 640 12.13 6.51 -7.59
CA LEU A 640 13.49 6.01 -7.55
C LEU A 640 14.00 6.15 -6.12
N PHE A 641 14.59 5.10 -5.57
CA PHE A 641 15.39 5.16 -4.35
C PHE A 641 16.86 4.92 -4.71
N ALA A 642 17.76 5.83 -4.31
CA ALA A 642 19.15 5.79 -4.75
C ALA A 642 20.13 6.11 -3.62
N GLY A 643 21.29 5.44 -3.64
CA GLY A 643 22.49 5.87 -2.95
C GLY A 643 23.37 6.66 -3.90
N ILE A 644 23.57 7.94 -3.60
CA ILE A 644 24.27 8.89 -4.48
C ILE A 644 25.40 9.55 -3.71
N THR A 645 26.57 9.63 -4.35
CA THR A 645 27.75 10.30 -3.80
C THR A 645 27.98 11.61 -4.55
N THR A 646 27.75 12.71 -3.84
CA THR A 646 28.04 14.06 -4.33
C THR A 646 29.52 14.36 -4.17
N ARG A 647 30.18 14.80 -5.24
CA ARG A 647 31.53 15.33 -5.17
C ARG A 647 31.56 16.85 -5.10
N THR A 648 32.19 17.39 -4.08
CA THR A 648 32.54 18.81 -4.01
C THR A 648 34.04 18.99 -4.21
N VAL A 649 34.43 20.03 -4.95
CA VAL A 649 35.82 20.36 -5.23
C VAL A 649 36.14 21.69 -4.55
N THR A 650 37.17 21.70 -3.69
CA THR A 650 37.64 22.91 -3.03
C THR A 650 39.07 23.24 -3.46
N ALA A 651 39.30 24.51 -3.80
CA ALA A 651 40.64 25.03 -4.04
C ALA A 651 41.29 25.39 -2.70
N VAL A 652 42.52 24.94 -2.48
CA VAL A 652 43.32 25.21 -1.28
C VAL A 652 44.70 25.72 -1.66
N GLN A 653 45.20 26.70 -0.90
CA GLN A 653 46.57 27.19 -1.04
C GLN A 653 47.53 26.24 -0.32
N HIS A 654 48.55 25.75 -1.03
CA HIS A 654 49.55 24.87 -0.45
C HIS A 654 50.92 25.11 -1.07
N GLY A 655 51.84 25.67 -0.28
CA GLY A 655 53.22 25.93 -0.73
C GLY A 655 53.33 26.95 -1.89
N GLY A 656 52.40 27.90 -1.98
CA GLY A 656 52.37 28.91 -3.06
C GLY A 656 51.68 28.45 -4.36
N GLU A 657 51.20 27.20 -4.42
CA GLU A 657 50.37 26.67 -5.51
C GLU A 657 48.91 26.51 -5.06
N VAL A 658 47.97 26.67 -6.00
CA VAL A 658 46.57 26.27 -5.80
C VAL A 658 46.44 24.77 -6.08
N ALA A 659 46.09 24.00 -5.06
CA ALA A 659 45.73 22.59 -5.17
C ALA A 659 44.21 22.41 -5.05
N TYR A 660 43.69 21.32 -5.61
CA TYR A 660 42.27 20.98 -5.57
C TYR A 660 42.06 19.71 -4.74
N ILE A 661 41.12 19.76 -3.81
CA ILE A 661 40.72 18.62 -2.98
C ILE A 661 39.30 18.22 -3.36
N ALA A 662 39.12 16.96 -3.73
CA ALA A 662 37.80 16.37 -3.90
C ALA A 662 37.28 15.84 -2.56
N THR A 663 36.02 16.14 -2.25
CA THR A 663 35.30 15.62 -1.09
C THR A 663 34.06 14.88 -1.57
N ASP A 664 33.97 13.60 -1.21
CA ASP A 664 32.84 12.74 -1.56
C ASP A 664 31.88 12.64 -0.37
N THR A 665 30.62 13.04 -0.59
CA THR A 665 29.55 13.01 0.41
C THR A 665 28.46 12.05 -0.03
N PRO A 666 28.45 10.82 0.47
CA PRO A 666 27.39 9.87 0.18
C PRO A 666 26.11 10.22 0.94
N ALA A 667 24.97 10.02 0.29
CA ALA A 667 23.65 10.13 0.92
C ALA A 667 22.61 9.30 0.18
N LEU A 668 21.48 9.10 0.86
CA LEU A 668 20.30 8.43 0.34
C LEU A 668 19.31 9.46 -0.20
N TYR A 669 18.71 9.16 -1.36
CA TYR A 669 17.77 10.05 -2.04
C TYR A 669 16.58 9.29 -2.59
N THR A 670 15.43 9.97 -2.63
CA THR A 670 14.25 9.51 -3.36
C THR A 670 13.79 10.56 -4.37
N ALA A 671 13.25 10.15 -5.50
CA ALA A 671 12.66 11.05 -6.50
C ALA A 671 11.47 10.42 -7.20
N LEU A 672 10.50 11.22 -7.62
CA LEU A 672 9.47 10.77 -8.56
C LEU A 672 10.09 10.66 -9.95
N TYR A 673 9.63 9.70 -10.75
CA TYR A 673 9.99 9.63 -12.16
C TYR A 673 8.78 9.35 -13.05
N SER A 674 8.88 9.76 -14.30
CA SER A 674 7.96 9.37 -15.37
C SER A 674 8.73 9.18 -16.66
N ILE A 675 8.32 8.21 -17.46
CA ILE A 675 8.94 7.88 -18.74
C ILE A 675 7.91 8.12 -19.83
N ASN A 676 8.28 8.91 -20.83
CA ASN A 676 7.53 9.04 -22.05
C ASN A 676 8.33 8.35 -23.17
N ILE A 677 7.93 7.11 -23.47
CA ILE A 677 8.64 6.25 -24.43
C ILE A 677 8.57 6.84 -25.84
N LYS A 678 7.42 7.41 -26.21
CA LYS A 678 7.18 8.00 -27.53
C LYS A 678 8.15 9.15 -27.80
N ASP A 679 8.36 9.99 -26.78
CA ASP A 679 9.27 11.13 -26.87
C ASP A 679 10.72 10.77 -26.49
N GLY A 680 10.98 9.53 -26.09
CA GLY A 680 12.29 9.07 -25.64
C GLY A 680 12.83 9.87 -24.45
N SER A 681 11.98 10.26 -23.51
CA SER A 681 12.33 11.13 -22.38
C SER A 681 12.07 10.49 -21.02
N LEU A 682 12.99 10.74 -20.09
CA LEU A 682 12.91 10.33 -18.69
C LEU A 682 12.92 11.60 -17.83
N ASN A 683 11.76 11.89 -17.24
CA ASN A 683 11.57 13.03 -16.37
C ASN A 683 11.70 12.56 -14.92
N VAL A 684 12.81 12.89 -14.29
CA VAL A 684 13.03 12.69 -12.86
C VAL A 684 12.75 14.02 -12.15
N GLY A 685 11.84 14.00 -11.18
CA GLY A 685 11.52 15.15 -10.35
C GLY A 685 12.66 15.52 -9.40
N PRO A 686 12.46 16.52 -8.53
CA PRO A 686 13.45 16.90 -7.53
C PRO A 686 13.84 15.71 -6.65
N TRP A 687 15.14 15.56 -6.39
CA TRP A 687 15.66 14.56 -5.47
C TRP A 687 15.54 15.04 -4.03
N SER A 688 14.80 14.29 -3.22
CA SER A 688 14.66 14.52 -1.78
C SER A 688 15.71 13.70 -1.04
N LYS A 689 16.60 14.38 -0.30
CA LYS A 689 17.58 13.73 0.57
C LYS A 689 16.88 13.11 1.78
N LEU A 690 17.15 11.84 2.07
CA LEU A 690 16.62 11.17 3.26
C LEU A 690 17.48 11.51 4.49
N PRO A 691 16.88 11.95 5.61
CA PRO A 691 17.60 12.20 6.85
C PRO A 691 18.19 10.91 7.44
N GLY A 692 19.28 11.03 8.19
CA GLY A 692 19.89 9.90 8.93
C GLY A 692 20.52 8.78 8.07
N GLY A 693 20.34 8.79 6.74
CA GLY A 693 20.87 7.78 5.83
C GLY A 693 22.40 7.85 5.72
N PRO A 694 23.15 6.82 6.18
CA PRO A 694 24.59 6.76 5.98
C PRO A 694 24.93 6.44 4.51
N GLN A 695 26.22 6.26 4.22
CA GLN A 695 26.66 5.69 2.96
C GLN A 695 26.08 4.28 2.77
N ALA A 696 25.42 4.04 1.63
CA ALA A 696 24.82 2.75 1.29
C ALA A 696 25.53 2.08 0.11
N GLN A 697 25.84 0.79 0.27
CA GLN A 697 26.43 -0.06 -0.76
C GLN A 697 25.35 -0.58 -1.73
N GLN A 698 24.14 -0.75 -1.22
CA GLN A 698 22.98 -1.20 -1.96
C GLN A 698 21.73 -0.61 -1.32
N VAL A 699 20.74 -0.29 -2.14
CA VAL A 699 19.42 0.16 -1.72
C VAL A 699 18.35 -0.70 -2.38
N GLN A 700 17.21 -0.87 -1.71
CA GLN A 700 16.01 -1.44 -2.30
C GLN A 700 14.77 -0.80 -1.68
N LYS A 701 13.76 -0.51 -2.49
CA LYS A 701 12.45 -0.05 -2.03
C LYS A 701 11.35 -1.02 -2.49
N MET A 702 10.46 -1.37 -1.57
CA MET A 702 9.20 -2.05 -1.87
C MET A 702 8.04 -1.06 -1.71
N ALA A 703 7.13 -1.02 -2.68
CA ALA A 703 5.91 -0.22 -2.57
C ALA A 703 5.04 -0.71 -1.39
N ILE A 704 4.06 0.08 -0.97
CA ILE A 704 3.05 -0.40 -0.01
C ILE A 704 2.32 -1.63 -0.58
N PRO A 705 1.89 -2.57 0.27
CA PRO A 705 1.31 -3.84 -0.19
C PRO A 705 0.13 -3.70 -1.17
N CYS A 706 -0.73 -2.71 -0.94
CA CYS A 706 -1.91 -2.47 -1.77
C CYS A 706 -1.64 -1.65 -3.04
N TRP A 707 -0.38 -1.31 -3.34
CA TRP A 707 -0.06 -0.38 -4.42
C TRP A 707 -0.58 -0.84 -5.79
N SER A 708 -0.48 -2.12 -6.12
CA SER A 708 -0.97 -2.65 -7.40
C SER A 708 -2.48 -2.44 -7.58
N LEU A 709 -3.25 -2.68 -6.53
CA LEU A 709 -4.69 -2.44 -6.50
C LEU A 709 -5.01 -0.95 -6.58
N PHE A 710 -4.31 -0.12 -5.79
CA PHE A 710 -4.43 1.34 -5.80
C PHE A 710 -4.19 1.91 -7.21
N ALA A 711 -3.07 1.54 -7.84
CA ALA A 711 -2.67 2.05 -9.14
C ALA A 711 -3.63 1.57 -10.25
N SER A 712 -4.06 0.30 -10.19
CA SER A 712 -5.02 -0.25 -11.14
C SER A 712 -6.38 0.43 -11.04
N LEU A 713 -6.91 0.59 -9.82
CA LEU A 713 -8.18 1.26 -9.59
C LEU A 713 -8.13 2.72 -10.07
N LYS A 714 -7.08 3.47 -9.72
CA LYS A 714 -6.89 4.85 -10.18
C LYS A 714 -6.85 4.94 -11.70
N ALA A 715 -6.14 4.01 -12.36
CA ALA A 715 -6.04 3.98 -13.82
C ALA A 715 -7.37 3.63 -14.50
N GLN A 716 -8.16 2.72 -13.94
CA GLN A 716 -9.49 2.39 -14.46
C GLN A 716 -10.45 3.56 -14.32
N LEU A 717 -10.52 4.19 -13.14
CA LEU A 717 -11.35 5.36 -12.90
C LEU A 717 -11.00 6.56 -13.80
N ALA A 718 -9.73 6.69 -14.19
CA ALA A 718 -9.31 7.72 -15.14
C ALA A 718 -9.68 7.40 -16.61
N LYS A 719 -9.92 6.13 -16.95
CA LYS A 719 -10.28 5.67 -18.30
C LYS A 719 -11.78 5.63 -18.52
N THR A 720 -12.57 5.33 -17.49
CA THR A 720 -14.03 5.28 -17.60
C THR A 720 -14.51 6.68 -17.98
N PRO A 721 -15.05 6.89 -19.20
CA PRO A 721 -15.64 8.17 -19.54
C PRO A 721 -16.80 8.38 -18.56
N VAL A 722 -16.82 9.54 -17.88
CA VAL A 722 -18.04 10.08 -17.31
C VAL A 722 -19.08 9.96 -18.42
N MET A 723 -20.06 9.06 -18.29
CA MET A 723 -21.04 8.85 -19.34
C MET A 723 -21.62 10.22 -19.66
N ALA A 724 -21.31 10.75 -20.84
CA ALA A 724 -21.94 11.96 -21.30
C ALA A 724 -23.46 11.71 -21.22
N PRO A 725 -24.24 12.64 -20.63
CA PRO A 725 -25.67 12.46 -20.55
C PRO A 725 -26.17 12.11 -21.97
N PRO A 726 -27.02 11.08 -22.14
CA PRO A 726 -27.50 10.73 -23.46
C PRO A 726 -28.09 11.99 -24.09
N PRO A 727 -27.81 12.27 -25.37
CA PRO A 727 -28.39 13.43 -26.03
C PRO A 727 -29.90 13.36 -25.81
N LEU A 728 -30.46 14.44 -25.25
CA LEU A 728 -31.89 14.60 -25.05
C LEU A 728 -32.56 14.11 -26.32
N ARG A 729 -33.29 12.99 -26.25
CA ARG A 729 -34.19 12.59 -27.32
C ARG A 729 -35.17 13.74 -27.44
N THR A 730 -34.93 14.62 -28.41
CA THR A 730 -35.88 15.65 -28.81
C THR A 730 -37.21 14.96 -29.01
N ALA A 731 -38.19 15.42 -28.24
CA ALA A 731 -39.57 14.96 -28.34
C ALA A 731 -39.92 14.83 -29.82
N ARG A 732 -40.38 13.65 -30.24
CA ARG A 732 -41.07 13.52 -31.53
C ARG A 732 -42.17 14.57 -31.51
N GLN A 733 -41.98 15.63 -32.30
CA GLN A 733 -43.07 16.50 -32.68
C GLN A 733 -44.08 15.60 -33.39
N THR A 734 -45.16 15.30 -32.70
CA THR A 734 -46.40 14.82 -33.31
C THR A 734 -46.93 15.95 -34.17
N THR A 735 -46.64 15.89 -35.47
CA THR A 735 -47.43 16.57 -36.49
C THR A 735 -48.78 15.85 -36.59
N LEU A 736 -49.85 16.61 -36.29
CA LEU A 736 -51.12 16.48 -36.99
C LEU A 736 -50.93 16.92 -38.45
#